data_AF-A0A916Q276-F1
#
_entry.id   AF-A0A916Q276-F1
#
_cell.length_a   1.000
_cell.length_b   1.000
_cell.length_c   1.000
_cell.angle_alpha   90.00
_cell.angle_beta   90.00
_cell.angle_gamma   90.00
#
_symmetry.space_group_name_H-M   'P 1'
#
loop_
_entity.id
_entity.type
_entity.pdbx_description
1 polymer ?
#
loop_
_entity_poly.entity_id
_entity_poly.type
_entity_poly.pdbx_seq_one_letter_code
_entity_poly.pdbx_strand_id
1 'polypeptide(L)'
;MQKPKLPKNESDRLEALNRYHILDTLPEQEYDDLTRLAAEICGTPISLISLVDRDRQWFKSKVGLDVSETPRDISFCGHAVADSAFLNVPDTTQDARFADNPLVAKDPSIRFYAGMPLKTSDNFTLGTLCVIDHQPRNLTEKQIRQLESLSRLAISQFELRRSNATRKAAEDALDEQYKREVLLAEITQRIRQSLNLEAIFQISAQELRQSMNADRIGIFKFDPASNCCDGEFISESVIAGFDSVIALKIHAHCFGNQYASYYKEGGIQVINNINEAGLTDCHQDILQRFQVVSNLVVPIIQIENLWGLLCIHQCSAPRHWQDSEINFARRIATQLEIAIKQASLFELLEQELLEREKEADARKILLAELQESESRYRSVITSMSEGIVLQQADGQITACNESAEKILGLSADQMRGFKSVDFERSTIREDGSIFLSEDHPAMVTLRTGQPQTNVIMGICKEDRPTRWISINSQPLCHPEQTSPYAVVASFADITEQKLAQELLKMEAELDRVRSLTDGLTQVANRRCFDDRLQAEWQRSVREKQSLSLIFLDIDYFKLYNDCYGHQAGDACLIQVAQTAASQLKRPADLFARYGGEEFVVILPNTNMEGAIAVVELIQHAIHDLKIPHEASKVSPNVTISLGIASIIPTQEQSLEDLIAIADKNLYQAKQQGRDRFYCYAS
;
A
#
# COMPACT_ATOMS: atom_id res chain seq x y z
N MET A 1 62.29 -76.13 -55.08
CA MET A 1 61.15 -75.76 -54.19
C MET A 1 59.97 -75.25 -55.00
N GLN A 2 58.76 -75.71 -54.72
CA GLN A 2 57.52 -75.20 -55.29
C GLN A 2 56.92 -74.09 -54.41
N LYS A 3 56.57 -72.93 -54.97
CA LYS A 3 55.88 -71.86 -54.24
C LYS A 3 54.42 -72.25 -53.93
N PRO A 4 53.86 -71.84 -52.78
CA PRO A 4 52.44 -72.07 -52.49
C PRO A 4 51.56 -71.30 -53.48
N LYS A 5 50.50 -71.95 -53.95
CA LYS A 5 49.51 -71.29 -54.82
C LYS A 5 48.64 -70.34 -53.99
N LEU A 6 48.06 -69.34 -54.64
CA LEU A 6 47.02 -68.52 -54.01
C LEU A 6 45.68 -69.28 -54.05
N PRO A 7 44.92 -69.32 -52.94
CA PRO A 7 43.51 -69.70 -52.94
C PRO A 7 42.70 -68.94 -54.00
N LYS A 8 41.64 -69.55 -54.54
CA LYS A 8 40.76 -68.90 -55.52
C LYS A 8 40.05 -67.65 -54.95
N ASN A 9 39.77 -67.66 -53.65
CA ASN A 9 39.10 -66.62 -52.88
C ASN A 9 40.08 -65.83 -52.01
N GLU A 10 41.30 -65.60 -52.49
CA GLU A 10 42.37 -64.97 -51.70
C GLU A 10 42.01 -63.57 -51.20
N SER A 11 41.29 -62.77 -51.99
CA SER A 11 40.83 -61.44 -51.57
C SER A 11 39.91 -61.52 -50.34
N ASP A 12 38.88 -62.36 -50.43
CA ASP A 12 37.88 -62.53 -49.36
C ASP A 12 38.51 -63.16 -48.10
N ARG A 13 39.49 -64.08 -48.29
CA ARG A 13 40.25 -64.68 -47.19
C ARG A 13 41.10 -63.64 -46.46
N LEU A 14 41.76 -62.74 -47.18
CA LEU A 14 42.52 -61.63 -46.59
C LEU A 14 41.60 -60.66 -45.85
N GLU A 15 40.41 -60.40 -46.37
CA GLU A 15 39.39 -59.62 -45.65
C GLU A 15 38.92 -60.33 -44.37
N ALA A 16 38.71 -61.64 -44.43
CA ALA A 16 38.38 -62.46 -43.26
C ALA A 16 39.51 -62.43 -42.22
N LEU A 17 40.78 -62.51 -42.63
CA LEU A 17 41.93 -62.39 -41.74
C LEU A 17 42.00 -61.00 -41.08
N ASN A 18 41.82 -59.94 -41.88
CA ASN A 18 41.85 -58.55 -41.40
C ASN A 18 40.74 -58.25 -40.39
N ARG A 19 39.57 -58.89 -40.51
CA ARG A 19 38.43 -58.75 -39.57
C ARG A 19 38.79 -59.06 -38.11
N TYR A 20 39.81 -59.88 -37.87
CA TYR A 20 40.24 -60.22 -36.51
C TYR A 20 41.25 -59.25 -35.92
N HIS A 21 41.79 -58.30 -36.72
CA HIS A 21 42.82 -57.33 -36.28
C HIS A 21 43.93 -57.98 -35.44
N ILE A 22 44.43 -59.12 -35.93
CA ILE A 22 45.34 -60.00 -35.18
C ILE A 22 46.78 -59.94 -35.67
N LEU A 23 47.01 -59.57 -36.93
CA LEU A 23 48.35 -59.39 -37.48
C LEU A 23 49.08 -58.27 -36.74
N ASP A 24 50.39 -58.43 -36.54
CA ASP A 24 51.30 -57.49 -35.87
C ASP A 24 50.92 -57.11 -34.43
N THR A 25 50.09 -57.92 -33.79
CA THR A 25 49.70 -57.71 -32.39
C THR A 25 50.73 -58.28 -31.43
N LEU A 26 50.77 -57.74 -30.20
CA LEU A 26 51.64 -58.25 -29.14
C LEU A 26 51.34 -59.73 -28.84
N PRO A 27 52.32 -60.49 -28.30
CA PRO A 27 52.09 -61.84 -27.80
C PRO A 27 50.97 -61.88 -26.76
N GLU A 28 50.16 -62.94 -26.78
CA GLU A 28 49.04 -63.15 -25.86
C GLU A 28 49.09 -64.59 -25.35
N GLN A 29 48.96 -64.73 -24.04
CA GLN A 29 49.21 -65.98 -23.31
C GLN A 29 48.28 -67.11 -23.79
N GLU A 30 47.05 -66.78 -24.16
CA GLU A 30 46.04 -67.74 -24.62
C GLU A 30 46.49 -68.48 -25.89
N TYR A 31 47.22 -67.82 -26.80
CA TYR A 31 47.77 -68.46 -28.00
C TYR A 31 49.08 -69.17 -27.72
N ASP A 32 49.89 -68.63 -26.80
CA ASP A 32 51.15 -69.24 -26.35
C ASP A 32 50.93 -70.59 -25.66
N ASP A 33 49.89 -70.70 -24.83
CA ASP A 33 49.54 -71.96 -24.18
C ASP A 33 49.05 -73.01 -25.18
N LEU A 34 48.28 -72.63 -26.20
CA LEU A 34 47.86 -73.56 -27.27
C LEU A 34 49.04 -74.07 -28.10
N THR A 35 49.97 -73.17 -28.41
CA THR A 35 51.18 -73.49 -29.18
C THR A 35 52.11 -74.41 -28.37
N ARG A 36 52.27 -74.15 -27.07
CA ARG A 36 53.03 -75.02 -26.16
C ARG A 36 52.40 -76.41 -26.04
N LEU A 37 51.09 -76.48 -25.85
CA LEU A 37 50.35 -77.75 -25.79
C LEU A 37 50.49 -78.57 -27.08
N ALA A 38 50.45 -77.92 -28.25
CA ALA A 38 50.64 -78.59 -29.53
C ALA A 38 52.04 -79.22 -29.64
N ALA A 39 53.09 -78.52 -29.21
CA ALA A 39 54.45 -79.03 -29.14
C ALA A 39 54.57 -80.23 -28.18
N GLU A 40 54.00 -80.11 -26.97
CA GLU A 40 54.03 -81.17 -25.95
C GLU A 40 53.27 -82.43 -26.39
N ILE A 41 52.06 -82.28 -26.94
CA ILE A 41 51.22 -83.40 -27.43
C ILE A 41 51.92 -84.15 -28.56
N CYS A 42 52.56 -83.42 -29.47
CA CYS A 42 53.23 -84.01 -30.62
C CYS A 42 54.66 -84.48 -30.30
N GLY A 43 55.22 -84.06 -29.15
CA GLY A 43 56.60 -84.32 -28.76
C GLY A 43 57.60 -83.70 -29.73
N THR A 44 57.29 -82.51 -30.24
CA THR A 44 58.07 -81.79 -31.26
C THR A 44 58.71 -80.54 -30.66
N PRO A 45 59.94 -80.17 -31.06
CA PRO A 45 60.65 -79.01 -30.50
C PRO A 45 60.04 -77.67 -30.92
N ILE A 46 59.32 -77.63 -32.05
CA ILE A 46 58.79 -76.40 -32.63
C ILE A 46 57.27 -76.53 -32.83
N SER A 47 56.53 -75.48 -32.46
CA SER A 47 55.12 -75.33 -32.82
C SER A 47 54.79 -73.85 -33.02
N LEU A 48 53.87 -73.55 -33.94
CA LEU A 48 53.47 -72.20 -34.28
C LEU A 48 51.95 -72.10 -34.47
N ILE A 49 51.34 -71.02 -34.00
CA ILE A 49 50.09 -70.51 -34.58
C ILE A 49 50.50 -69.51 -35.64
N SER A 50 50.36 -69.92 -36.89
CA SER A 50 50.80 -69.16 -38.05
C SER A 50 49.59 -68.64 -38.82
N LEU A 51 49.66 -67.38 -39.25
CA LEU A 51 48.69 -66.73 -40.13
C LEU A 51 49.36 -66.36 -41.44
N VAL A 52 48.66 -66.51 -42.56
CA VAL A 52 49.21 -66.21 -43.90
C VAL A 52 48.59 -64.92 -44.40
N ASP A 53 49.41 -63.88 -44.51
CA ASP A 53 49.05 -62.57 -45.06
C ASP A 53 49.35 -62.54 -46.58
N ARG A 54 49.26 -61.38 -47.23
CA ARG A 54 49.45 -61.22 -48.67
C ARG A 54 50.79 -61.79 -49.15
N ASP A 55 51.90 -61.36 -48.56
CA ASP A 55 53.28 -61.63 -48.97
C ASP A 55 54.12 -62.33 -47.90
N ARG A 56 53.60 -62.47 -46.68
CA ARG A 56 54.28 -63.09 -45.54
C ARG A 56 53.44 -64.15 -44.82
N GLN A 57 54.13 -64.99 -44.07
CA GLN A 57 53.59 -65.86 -43.04
C GLN A 57 54.00 -65.25 -41.69
N TRP A 58 53.04 -64.80 -40.90
CA TRP A 58 53.25 -64.16 -39.60
C TRP A 58 52.89 -65.12 -38.46
N PHE A 59 53.68 -65.13 -37.38
CA PHE A 59 53.50 -66.05 -36.26
C PHE A 59 52.83 -65.32 -35.10
N LYS A 60 51.56 -65.64 -34.85
CA LYS A 60 50.82 -65.11 -33.70
C LYS A 60 51.39 -65.65 -32.39
N SER A 61 51.85 -66.88 -32.41
CA SER A 61 52.51 -67.53 -31.28
C SER A 61 53.50 -68.56 -31.78
N LYS A 62 54.58 -68.76 -31.03
CA LYS A 62 55.71 -69.60 -31.41
C LYS A 62 56.37 -70.26 -30.20
N VAL A 63 56.80 -71.50 -30.40
CA VAL A 63 57.64 -72.28 -29.48
C VAL A 63 58.81 -72.84 -30.29
N GLY A 64 60.03 -72.71 -29.76
CA GLY A 64 61.25 -73.28 -30.37
C GLY A 64 61.80 -72.52 -31.59
N LEU A 65 61.33 -71.29 -31.86
CA LEU A 65 61.78 -70.49 -33.00
C LEU A 65 61.90 -68.99 -32.65
N ASP A 66 63.00 -68.35 -33.04
CA ASP A 66 63.29 -66.95 -32.68
C ASP A 66 62.71 -65.92 -33.65
N VAL A 67 62.48 -66.29 -34.91
CA VAL A 67 61.86 -65.41 -35.92
C VAL A 67 60.35 -65.28 -35.68
N SER A 68 59.74 -64.15 -36.06
CA SER A 68 58.30 -63.89 -35.88
C SER A 68 57.49 -63.93 -37.18
N GLU A 69 58.18 -64.01 -38.33
CA GLU A 69 57.57 -64.14 -39.64
C GLU A 69 58.57 -64.70 -40.65
N THR A 70 58.05 -65.18 -41.77
CA THR A 70 58.82 -65.63 -42.94
C THR A 70 58.13 -65.20 -44.23
N PRO A 71 58.84 -65.05 -45.37
CA PRO A 71 58.20 -64.82 -46.66
C PRO A 71 57.18 -65.93 -46.99
N ARG A 72 56.00 -65.56 -47.52
CA ARG A 72 54.96 -66.54 -47.89
C ARG A 72 55.46 -67.54 -48.92
N ASP A 73 56.32 -67.10 -49.84
CA ASP A 73 56.87 -67.95 -50.90
C ASP A 73 57.66 -69.16 -50.40
N ILE A 74 58.20 -69.11 -49.18
CA ILE A 74 58.95 -70.21 -48.57
C ILE A 74 58.15 -70.99 -47.52
N SER A 75 56.89 -70.59 -47.27
CA SER A 75 56.06 -71.10 -46.18
C SER A 75 55.47 -72.48 -46.42
N PHE A 76 55.59 -73.38 -45.44
CA PHE A 76 54.81 -74.63 -45.41
C PHE A 76 53.32 -74.34 -45.16
N CYS A 77 53.02 -73.39 -44.29
CA CYS A 77 51.65 -72.96 -43.97
C CYS A 77 50.93 -72.42 -45.21
N GLY A 78 51.63 -71.74 -46.12
CA GLY A 78 51.06 -71.25 -47.37
C GLY A 78 50.46 -72.37 -48.23
N HIS A 79 51.08 -73.56 -48.25
CA HIS A 79 50.52 -74.72 -48.97
C HIS A 79 49.27 -75.28 -48.29
N ALA A 80 49.28 -75.36 -46.95
CA ALA A 80 48.11 -75.81 -46.19
C ALA A 80 46.91 -74.84 -46.33
N VAL A 81 47.19 -73.53 -46.36
CA VAL A 81 46.18 -72.49 -46.63
C VAL A 81 45.66 -72.58 -48.06
N ALA A 82 46.54 -72.78 -49.05
CA ALA A 82 46.18 -72.91 -50.46
C ALA A 82 45.22 -74.08 -50.71
N ASP A 83 45.48 -75.22 -50.08
CA ASP A 83 44.69 -76.44 -50.24
C ASP A 83 43.53 -76.52 -49.23
N SER A 84 43.46 -75.60 -48.25
CA SER A 84 42.47 -75.57 -47.18
C SER A 84 42.33 -76.92 -46.46
N ALA A 85 43.45 -77.62 -46.24
CA ALA A 85 43.49 -78.99 -45.76
C ALA A 85 44.64 -79.23 -44.77
N PHE A 86 44.51 -80.28 -43.96
CA PHE A 86 45.59 -80.74 -43.09
C PHE A 86 46.79 -81.17 -43.95
N LEU A 87 47.94 -80.56 -43.69
CA LEU A 87 49.18 -80.84 -44.40
C LEU A 87 50.13 -81.61 -43.49
N ASN A 88 50.35 -82.88 -43.79
CA ASN A 88 51.31 -83.74 -43.09
C ASN A 88 52.46 -84.11 -44.03
N VAL A 89 53.68 -83.77 -43.64
CA VAL A 89 54.91 -84.03 -44.40
C VAL A 89 55.86 -84.80 -43.47
N PRO A 90 55.86 -86.14 -43.54
CA PRO A 90 56.66 -86.98 -42.65
C PRO A 90 58.18 -86.77 -42.76
N ASP A 91 58.66 -86.53 -43.99
CA ASP A 91 60.05 -86.19 -44.31
C ASP A 91 60.08 -85.14 -45.42
N THR A 92 60.47 -83.91 -45.10
CA THR A 92 60.52 -82.78 -46.05
C THR A 92 61.62 -82.93 -47.10
N THR A 93 62.63 -83.78 -46.87
CA THR A 93 63.69 -84.05 -47.86
C THR A 93 63.22 -84.95 -49.00
N GLN A 94 62.15 -85.71 -48.77
CA GLN A 94 61.53 -86.62 -49.75
C GLN A 94 60.29 -86.01 -50.43
N ASP A 95 59.79 -84.88 -49.92
CA ASP A 95 58.64 -84.19 -50.51
C ASP A 95 59.09 -83.21 -51.60
N ALA A 96 58.69 -83.47 -52.85
CA ALA A 96 59.07 -82.68 -54.02
C ALA A 96 58.72 -81.18 -53.90
N ARG A 97 57.74 -80.80 -53.07
CA ARG A 97 57.39 -79.39 -52.83
C ARG A 97 58.48 -78.68 -52.02
N PHE A 98 59.10 -79.40 -51.08
CA PHE A 98 59.91 -78.84 -49.99
C PHE A 98 61.40 -79.22 -50.00
N ALA A 99 61.83 -80.23 -50.78
CA ALA A 99 63.21 -80.74 -50.74
C ALA A 99 64.29 -79.65 -50.93
N ASP A 100 64.10 -78.70 -51.86
CA ASP A 100 65.01 -77.55 -52.04
C ASP A 100 64.58 -76.27 -51.30
N ASN A 101 63.64 -76.36 -50.35
CA ASN A 101 63.19 -75.19 -49.59
C ASN A 101 64.33 -74.69 -48.67
N PRO A 102 64.62 -73.38 -48.63
CA PRO A 102 65.64 -72.83 -47.73
C PRO A 102 65.50 -73.27 -46.26
N LEU A 103 64.27 -73.43 -45.75
CA LEU A 103 63.98 -73.86 -44.38
C LEU A 103 64.30 -75.35 -44.12
N VAL A 104 64.48 -76.15 -45.19
CA VAL A 104 64.86 -77.57 -45.14
C VAL A 104 66.37 -77.71 -45.33
N ALA A 105 66.92 -77.01 -46.31
CA ALA A 105 68.33 -77.11 -46.71
C ALA A 105 69.30 -76.35 -45.77
N LYS A 106 68.81 -75.32 -45.09
CA LYS A 106 69.57 -74.49 -44.14
C LYS A 106 68.86 -74.46 -42.79
N ASP A 107 69.45 -73.81 -41.79
CA ASP A 107 68.82 -73.51 -40.51
C ASP A 107 67.39 -72.96 -40.71
N PRO A 108 66.34 -73.50 -40.05
CA PRO A 108 66.36 -74.44 -38.92
C PRO A 108 66.41 -75.94 -39.27
N SER A 109 66.68 -76.32 -40.52
CA SER A 109 66.78 -77.72 -40.98
C SER A 109 65.52 -78.54 -40.68
N ILE A 110 64.37 -78.03 -41.11
CA ILE A 110 63.07 -78.70 -40.93
C ILE A 110 63.11 -80.07 -41.63
N ARG A 111 62.78 -81.15 -40.93
CA ARG A 111 62.62 -82.51 -41.48
C ARG A 111 61.20 -83.02 -41.43
N PHE A 112 60.38 -82.50 -40.52
CA PHE A 112 58.98 -82.86 -40.41
C PHE A 112 58.12 -81.62 -40.26
N TYR A 113 56.95 -81.63 -40.89
CA TYR A 113 55.94 -80.58 -40.75
C TYR A 113 54.54 -81.19 -40.71
N ALA A 114 53.74 -80.82 -39.71
CA ALA A 114 52.31 -81.05 -39.72
C ALA A 114 51.56 -79.75 -39.40
N GLY A 115 50.69 -79.31 -40.30
CA GLY A 115 49.92 -78.07 -40.17
C GLY A 115 48.42 -78.33 -40.21
N MET A 116 47.76 -78.10 -39.08
CA MET A 116 46.30 -78.15 -38.96
C MET A 116 45.69 -76.80 -39.33
N PRO A 117 44.78 -76.73 -40.32
CA PRO A 117 44.23 -75.46 -40.79
C PRO A 117 43.39 -74.76 -39.70
N LEU A 118 43.58 -73.46 -39.58
CA LEU A 118 42.78 -72.56 -38.76
C LEU A 118 41.62 -72.04 -39.63
N LYS A 119 40.49 -72.76 -39.58
CA LYS A 119 39.30 -72.48 -40.38
C LYS A 119 38.27 -71.67 -39.61
N THR A 120 37.84 -70.55 -40.17
CA THR A 120 36.73 -69.76 -39.66
C THR A 120 35.38 -70.44 -39.91
N SER A 121 34.31 -69.95 -39.28
CA SER A 121 32.94 -70.44 -39.49
C SER A 121 32.42 -70.19 -40.91
N ASP A 122 32.90 -69.14 -41.57
CA ASP A 122 32.68 -68.83 -43.00
C ASP A 122 33.64 -69.58 -43.94
N ASN A 123 34.33 -70.61 -43.42
CA ASN A 123 35.15 -71.57 -44.18
C ASN A 123 36.39 -70.97 -44.87
N PHE A 124 36.92 -69.86 -44.36
CA PHE A 124 38.22 -69.33 -44.76
C PHE A 124 39.34 -69.94 -43.91
N THR A 125 40.39 -70.43 -44.55
CA THR A 125 41.60 -70.87 -43.83
C THR A 125 42.54 -69.69 -43.67
N LEU A 126 42.70 -69.21 -42.44
CA LEU A 126 43.53 -68.03 -42.16
C LEU A 126 45.03 -68.36 -42.06
N GLY A 127 45.33 -69.62 -41.75
CA GLY A 127 46.65 -70.07 -41.38
C GLY A 127 46.62 -71.50 -40.83
N THR A 128 47.61 -71.86 -40.02
CA THR A 128 47.68 -73.20 -39.40
C THR A 128 48.20 -73.14 -37.97
N LEU A 129 47.69 -74.03 -37.11
CA LEU A 129 48.42 -74.51 -35.95
C LEU A 129 49.33 -75.64 -36.42
N CYS A 130 50.64 -75.41 -36.43
CA CYS A 130 51.61 -76.38 -36.94
C CYS A 130 52.62 -76.82 -35.89
N VAL A 131 53.15 -78.03 -36.10
CA VAL A 131 54.24 -78.63 -35.33
C VAL A 131 55.34 -79.05 -36.29
N ILE A 132 56.59 -78.84 -35.88
CA ILE A 132 57.78 -78.94 -36.71
C ILE A 132 58.87 -79.68 -35.93
N ASP A 133 59.62 -80.55 -36.61
CA ASP A 133 60.70 -81.33 -36.02
C ASP A 133 61.94 -81.35 -36.94
N HIS A 134 63.11 -81.52 -36.32
CA HIS A 134 64.40 -81.68 -37.00
C HIS A 134 64.66 -83.13 -37.40
N GLN A 135 63.75 -84.05 -37.09
CA GLN A 135 63.77 -85.45 -37.51
C GLN A 135 62.48 -85.83 -38.24
N PRO A 136 62.53 -86.77 -39.21
CA PRO A 136 61.32 -87.32 -39.83
C PRO A 136 60.39 -87.94 -38.79
N ARG A 137 59.08 -87.76 -38.95
CA ARG A 137 58.07 -88.21 -37.97
C ARG A 137 56.74 -88.54 -38.64
N ASN A 138 55.99 -89.49 -38.06
CA ASN A 138 54.58 -89.71 -38.38
C ASN A 138 53.72 -89.46 -37.13
N LEU A 139 52.71 -88.60 -37.24
CA LEU A 139 51.77 -88.37 -36.14
C LEU A 139 50.79 -89.53 -36.01
N THR A 140 50.46 -89.87 -34.77
CA THR A 140 49.36 -90.81 -34.46
C THR A 140 48.00 -90.16 -34.72
N GLU A 141 46.96 -90.95 -34.98
CA GLU A 141 45.59 -90.42 -35.11
C GLU A 141 45.14 -89.63 -33.88
N LYS A 142 45.60 -90.03 -32.68
CA LYS A 142 45.30 -89.32 -31.43
C LYS A 142 45.88 -87.90 -31.47
N GLN A 143 47.14 -87.75 -31.88
CA GLN A 143 47.81 -86.45 -32.01
C GLN A 143 47.12 -85.58 -33.07
N ILE A 144 46.74 -86.16 -34.21
CA ILE A 144 46.00 -85.43 -35.26
C ILE A 144 44.66 -84.91 -34.72
N ARG A 145 43.86 -85.75 -34.03
CA ARG A 145 42.59 -85.33 -33.40
C ARG A 145 42.79 -84.24 -32.34
N GLN A 146 43.89 -84.30 -31.60
CA GLN A 146 44.23 -83.28 -30.60
C GLN A 146 44.63 -81.95 -31.24
N LEU A 147 45.46 -81.96 -32.29
CA LEU A 147 45.79 -80.76 -33.06
C LEU A 147 44.54 -80.12 -33.70
N GLU A 148 43.62 -80.93 -34.20
CA GLU A 148 42.33 -80.45 -34.73
C GLU A 148 41.47 -79.77 -33.65
N SER A 149 41.53 -80.28 -32.41
CA SER A 149 40.80 -79.69 -31.29
C SER A 149 41.45 -78.38 -30.83
N LEU A 150 42.78 -78.32 -30.81
CA LEU A 150 43.52 -77.09 -30.54
C LEU A 150 43.34 -76.04 -31.64
N SER A 151 43.26 -76.42 -32.91
CA SER A 151 43.02 -75.49 -34.01
C SER A 151 41.63 -74.86 -33.92
N ARG A 152 40.60 -75.66 -33.57
CA ARG A 152 39.26 -75.14 -33.25
C ARG A 152 39.29 -74.17 -32.07
N LEU A 153 40.02 -74.51 -31.00
CA LEU A 153 40.14 -73.65 -29.83
C LEU A 153 40.85 -72.31 -30.15
N ALA A 154 41.89 -72.34 -30.99
CA ALA A 154 42.55 -71.13 -31.48
C ALA A 154 41.60 -70.23 -32.28
N ILE A 155 40.75 -70.80 -33.15
CA ILE A 155 39.71 -70.05 -33.85
C ILE A 155 38.67 -69.49 -32.88
N SER A 156 38.23 -70.26 -31.88
CA SER A 156 37.32 -69.74 -30.84
C SER A 156 37.93 -68.56 -30.08
N GLN A 157 39.24 -68.57 -29.84
CA GLN A 157 39.94 -67.44 -29.24
C GLN A 157 40.03 -66.22 -30.17
N PHE A 158 40.19 -66.42 -31.49
CA PHE A 158 40.12 -65.32 -32.45
C PHE A 158 38.72 -64.67 -32.47
N GLU A 159 37.66 -65.48 -32.47
CA GLU A 159 36.28 -64.99 -32.40
C GLU A 159 35.98 -64.23 -31.11
N LEU A 160 36.43 -64.76 -29.96
CA LEU A 160 36.24 -64.11 -28.67
C LEU A 160 36.97 -62.77 -28.60
N ARG A 161 38.21 -62.70 -29.09
CA ARG A 161 38.99 -61.46 -29.20
C ARG A 161 38.25 -60.41 -30.03
N ARG A 162 37.72 -60.79 -31.19
CA ARG A 162 36.94 -59.89 -32.04
C ARG A 162 35.69 -59.37 -31.31
N SER A 163 34.91 -60.28 -30.72
CA SER A 163 33.67 -59.92 -30.03
C SER A 163 33.93 -58.97 -28.85
N ASN A 164 34.98 -59.21 -28.06
CA ASN A 164 35.36 -58.34 -26.96
C ASN A 164 35.80 -56.94 -27.44
N ALA A 165 36.56 -56.86 -28.54
CA ALA A 165 36.96 -55.57 -29.11
C ALA A 165 35.72 -54.77 -29.59
N THR A 166 34.79 -55.42 -30.28
CA THR A 166 33.55 -54.77 -30.74
C THR A 166 32.67 -54.33 -29.56
N ARG A 167 32.51 -55.17 -28.53
CA ARG A 167 31.73 -54.83 -27.33
C ARG A 167 32.33 -53.63 -26.62
N LYS A 168 33.65 -53.62 -26.41
CA LYS A 168 34.35 -52.51 -25.76
C LYS A 168 34.17 -51.19 -26.52
N ALA A 169 34.31 -51.21 -27.84
CA ALA A 169 34.07 -50.03 -28.67
C ALA A 169 32.62 -49.52 -28.56
N ALA A 170 31.63 -50.41 -28.48
CA ALA A 170 30.24 -50.03 -28.29
C ALA A 170 29.96 -49.46 -26.88
N GLU A 171 30.58 -50.02 -25.84
CA GLU A 171 30.52 -49.50 -24.46
C GLU A 171 31.13 -48.10 -24.36
N ASP A 172 32.31 -47.89 -24.95
CA ASP A 172 32.99 -46.59 -24.97
C ASP A 172 32.14 -45.53 -25.70
N ALA A 173 31.54 -45.88 -26.83
CA ALA A 173 30.65 -44.98 -27.58
C ALA A 173 29.37 -44.63 -26.80
N LEU A 174 28.80 -45.60 -26.07
CA LEU A 174 27.62 -45.37 -25.24
C LEU A 174 27.93 -44.48 -24.04
N ASP A 175 29.10 -44.64 -23.41
CA ASP A 175 29.57 -43.80 -22.31
C ASP A 175 29.79 -42.35 -22.77
N GLU A 176 30.39 -42.16 -23.95
CA GLU A 176 30.52 -40.83 -24.57
C GLU A 176 29.16 -40.19 -24.85
N GLN A 177 28.21 -40.96 -25.39
CA GLN A 177 26.85 -40.49 -25.63
C GLN A 177 26.12 -40.12 -24.32
N TYR A 178 26.27 -40.94 -23.27
CA TYR A 178 25.69 -40.69 -21.95
C TYR A 178 26.25 -39.41 -21.33
N LYS A 179 27.59 -39.24 -21.35
CA LYS A 179 28.25 -38.01 -20.87
C LYS A 179 27.76 -36.77 -21.59
N ARG A 180 27.55 -36.87 -22.91
CA ARG A 180 26.96 -35.78 -23.71
C ARG A 180 25.55 -35.44 -23.23
N GLU A 181 24.67 -36.42 -23.07
CA GLU A 181 23.30 -36.18 -22.57
C GLU A 181 23.27 -35.57 -21.15
N VAL A 182 24.16 -36.02 -20.24
CA VAL A 182 24.27 -35.44 -18.88
C VAL A 182 24.71 -33.98 -18.94
N LEU A 183 25.74 -33.65 -19.71
CA LEU A 183 26.19 -32.26 -19.88
C LEU A 183 25.06 -31.37 -20.42
N LEU A 184 24.28 -31.87 -21.39
CA LEU A 184 23.12 -31.14 -21.91
C LEU A 184 22.05 -30.91 -20.85
N ALA A 185 21.80 -31.90 -19.99
CA ALA A 185 20.86 -31.76 -18.89
C ALA A 185 21.34 -30.72 -17.86
N GLU A 186 22.64 -30.71 -17.52
CA GLU A 186 23.23 -29.73 -16.60
C GLU A 186 23.18 -28.30 -17.14
N ILE A 187 23.47 -28.10 -18.43
CA ILE A 187 23.33 -26.79 -19.09
C ILE A 187 21.86 -26.34 -19.04
N THR A 188 20.94 -27.23 -19.38
CA THR A 188 19.50 -26.96 -19.32
C THR A 188 19.05 -26.57 -17.91
N GLN A 189 19.58 -27.24 -16.88
CA GLN A 189 19.26 -26.93 -15.49
C GLN A 189 19.82 -25.56 -15.07
N ARG A 190 21.06 -25.23 -15.44
CA ARG A 190 21.64 -23.90 -15.17
C ARG A 190 20.84 -22.78 -15.82
N ILE A 191 20.36 -22.99 -17.06
CA ILE A 191 19.47 -22.05 -17.76
C ILE A 191 18.16 -21.84 -16.98
N ARG A 192 17.56 -22.90 -16.43
CA ARG A 192 16.29 -22.81 -15.67
C ARG A 192 16.43 -22.20 -14.28
N GLN A 193 17.59 -22.33 -13.64
CA GLN A 193 17.80 -21.87 -12.25
C GLN A 193 18.18 -20.39 -12.15
N SER A 194 18.67 -19.78 -13.24
CA SER A 194 18.96 -18.35 -13.26
C SER A 194 17.71 -17.55 -13.64
N LEU A 195 17.51 -16.43 -12.95
CA LEU A 195 16.53 -15.40 -13.32
C LEU A 195 17.19 -14.22 -14.03
N ASN A 196 18.53 -14.19 -14.10
CA ASN A 196 19.28 -13.15 -14.78
C ASN A 196 19.47 -13.54 -16.25
N LEU A 197 18.75 -12.87 -17.14
CA LEU A 197 18.77 -13.13 -18.58
C LEU A 197 20.15 -12.95 -19.21
N GLU A 198 20.89 -11.92 -18.82
CA GLU A 198 22.22 -11.65 -19.35
C GLU A 198 23.18 -12.80 -19.05
N ALA A 199 23.19 -13.29 -17.80
CA ALA A 199 23.99 -14.44 -17.39
C ALA A 199 23.57 -15.72 -18.13
N ILE A 200 22.26 -15.95 -18.30
CA ILE A 200 21.73 -17.10 -19.05
C ILE A 200 22.24 -17.07 -20.49
N PHE A 201 22.16 -15.92 -21.15
CA PHE A 201 22.57 -15.79 -22.54
C PHE A 201 24.07 -15.94 -22.74
N GLN A 202 24.90 -15.42 -21.84
CA GLN A 202 26.36 -15.57 -21.93
C GLN A 202 26.79 -17.02 -21.73
N ILE A 203 26.31 -17.66 -20.66
CA ILE A 203 26.64 -19.06 -20.35
C ILE A 203 26.15 -19.97 -21.48
N SER A 204 24.92 -19.76 -21.97
CA SER A 204 24.37 -20.57 -23.07
C SER A 204 25.18 -20.42 -24.35
N ALA A 205 25.56 -19.19 -24.73
CA ALA A 205 26.38 -18.98 -25.92
C ALA A 205 27.76 -19.65 -25.79
N GLN A 206 28.37 -19.59 -24.61
CA GLN A 206 29.66 -20.23 -24.35
C GLN A 206 29.59 -21.76 -24.45
N GLU A 207 28.66 -22.38 -23.73
CA GLU A 207 28.50 -23.83 -23.63
C GLU A 207 28.08 -24.43 -24.98
N LEU A 208 27.19 -23.75 -25.72
CA LEU A 208 26.81 -24.16 -27.07
C LEU A 208 28.00 -24.13 -28.03
N ARG A 209 28.84 -23.08 -27.95
CA ARG A 209 29.99 -22.93 -28.85
C ARG A 209 30.96 -24.08 -28.65
N GLN A 210 31.22 -24.44 -27.40
CA GLN A 210 32.08 -25.57 -27.04
C GLN A 210 31.46 -26.91 -27.48
N SER A 211 30.18 -27.13 -27.18
CA SER A 211 29.48 -28.40 -27.47
C SER A 211 29.30 -28.67 -28.97
N MET A 212 29.09 -27.63 -29.76
CA MET A 212 28.94 -27.73 -31.22
C MET A 212 30.26 -27.54 -31.98
N ASN A 213 31.36 -27.23 -31.27
CA ASN A 213 32.62 -26.83 -31.88
C ASN A 213 32.43 -25.80 -33.01
N ALA A 214 31.63 -24.76 -32.74
CA ALA A 214 31.36 -23.67 -33.65
C ALA A 214 32.36 -22.52 -33.40
N ASP A 215 32.58 -21.68 -34.41
CA ASP A 215 33.51 -20.55 -34.27
C ASP A 215 32.86 -19.40 -33.49
N ARG A 216 31.57 -19.16 -33.73
CA ARG A 216 30.78 -18.14 -33.04
C ARG A 216 29.36 -18.62 -32.76
N ILE A 217 28.86 -18.27 -31.58
CA ILE A 217 27.43 -18.30 -31.26
C ILE A 217 27.01 -16.93 -30.76
N GLY A 218 25.93 -16.39 -31.33
CA GLY A 218 25.34 -15.13 -30.94
C GLY A 218 23.86 -15.27 -30.68
N ILE A 219 23.34 -14.49 -29.73
CA ILE A 219 21.91 -14.33 -29.50
C ILE A 219 21.53 -12.93 -29.97
N PHE A 220 20.71 -12.88 -31.01
CA PHE A 220 20.19 -11.66 -31.60
C PHE A 220 18.79 -11.39 -31.06
N LYS A 221 18.54 -10.18 -30.59
CA LYS A 221 17.24 -9.73 -30.08
C LYS A 221 16.65 -8.71 -31.05
N PHE A 222 15.41 -8.91 -31.45
CA PHE A 222 14.70 -7.92 -32.28
C PHE A 222 14.29 -6.71 -31.44
N ASP A 223 14.32 -5.52 -32.05
CA ASP A 223 13.70 -4.33 -31.48
C ASP A 223 12.17 -4.46 -31.59
N PRO A 224 11.42 -4.44 -30.47
CA PRO A 224 9.97 -4.52 -30.47
C PRO A 224 9.29 -3.44 -31.33
N ALA A 225 9.90 -2.26 -31.48
CA ALA A 225 9.34 -1.14 -32.23
C ALA A 225 9.50 -1.30 -33.76
N SER A 226 10.40 -2.17 -34.21
CA SER A 226 10.81 -2.29 -35.61
C SER A 226 10.01 -3.32 -36.43
N ASN A 227 9.04 -4.02 -35.83
CA ASN A 227 8.32 -5.17 -36.43
C ASN A 227 9.28 -6.25 -36.98
N CYS A 228 10.33 -6.58 -36.22
CA CYS A 228 11.39 -7.53 -36.58
C CYS A 228 12.28 -7.09 -37.77
N CYS A 229 12.28 -5.80 -38.13
CA CYS A 229 13.16 -5.27 -39.19
C CYS A 229 14.51 -4.77 -38.66
N ASP A 230 14.67 -4.60 -37.35
CA ASP A 230 15.92 -4.22 -36.72
C ASP A 230 16.14 -4.95 -35.38
N GLY A 231 17.37 -4.97 -34.89
CA GLY A 231 17.74 -5.65 -33.65
C GLY A 231 19.24 -5.61 -33.40
N GLU A 232 19.66 -6.23 -32.30
CA GLU A 232 21.06 -6.24 -31.86
C GLU A 232 21.49 -7.61 -31.31
N PHE A 233 22.79 -7.90 -31.36
CA PHE A 233 23.35 -9.02 -30.61
C PHE A 233 23.52 -8.65 -29.14
N ILE A 234 22.82 -9.37 -28.26
CA ILE A 234 22.82 -9.13 -26.81
C ILE A 234 23.79 -10.07 -26.07
N SER A 235 24.23 -11.14 -26.71
CA SER A 235 25.21 -12.09 -26.17
C SER A 235 25.97 -12.77 -27.29
N GLU A 236 27.25 -13.04 -27.06
CA GLU A 236 28.16 -13.66 -28.01
C GLU A 236 29.20 -14.51 -27.28
N SER A 237 29.54 -15.64 -27.89
CA SER A 237 30.75 -16.41 -27.61
C SER A 237 31.45 -16.67 -28.93
N VAL A 238 32.70 -16.23 -29.06
CA VAL A 238 33.49 -16.32 -30.29
C VAL A 238 34.91 -16.82 -29.97
N ILE A 239 35.50 -17.61 -30.87
CA ILE A 239 36.90 -18.04 -30.74
C ILE A 239 37.87 -16.90 -31.08
N ALA A 240 39.09 -16.99 -30.58
CA ALA A 240 40.14 -16.03 -30.90
C ALA A 240 40.44 -16.03 -32.42
N GLY A 241 40.59 -14.83 -32.99
CA GLY A 241 40.91 -14.63 -34.41
C GLY A 241 39.76 -14.08 -35.26
N PHE A 242 38.54 -14.02 -34.73
CA PHE A 242 37.39 -13.38 -35.36
C PHE A 242 36.92 -12.16 -34.57
N ASP A 243 36.38 -11.17 -35.26
CA ASP A 243 35.87 -9.94 -34.64
C ASP A 243 34.56 -10.20 -33.89
N SER A 244 34.33 -9.49 -32.79
CA SER A 244 33.08 -9.57 -32.05
C SER A 244 31.94 -8.92 -32.84
N VAL A 245 30.82 -9.63 -33.02
CA VAL A 245 29.63 -9.04 -33.67
C VAL A 245 28.90 -8.05 -32.78
N ILE A 246 29.04 -8.15 -31.45
CA ILE A 246 28.49 -7.15 -30.52
C ILE A 246 29.22 -5.82 -30.68
N ALA A 247 30.55 -5.84 -30.89
CA ALA A 247 31.34 -4.64 -31.13
C ALA A 247 31.01 -3.96 -32.48
N LEU A 248 30.46 -4.73 -33.42
CA LEU A 248 30.02 -4.25 -34.73
C LEU A 248 28.57 -3.75 -34.65
N LYS A 249 28.37 -2.46 -34.36
CA LYS A 249 27.06 -1.81 -34.47
C LYS A 249 26.55 -1.84 -35.91
N ILE A 250 25.79 -2.86 -36.28
CA ILE A 250 25.18 -3.00 -37.60
C ILE A 250 23.68 -3.20 -37.42
N HIS A 251 22.90 -2.25 -37.92
CA HIS A 251 21.45 -2.34 -38.01
C HIS A 251 21.08 -3.36 -39.10
N ALA A 252 20.26 -4.34 -38.75
CA ALA A 252 19.95 -5.50 -39.57
C ALA A 252 18.87 -5.19 -40.64
N HIS A 253 19.04 -4.07 -41.34
CA HIS A 253 18.05 -3.48 -42.25
C HIS A 253 17.64 -4.41 -43.42
N CYS A 254 18.44 -5.44 -43.71
CA CYS A 254 18.21 -6.39 -44.80
C CYS A 254 17.26 -7.55 -44.47
N PHE A 255 16.82 -7.68 -43.22
CA PHE A 255 16.05 -8.83 -42.73
C PHE A 255 14.52 -8.74 -42.94
N GLY A 256 14.01 -7.64 -43.51
CA GLY A 256 12.58 -7.34 -43.63
C GLY A 256 11.69 -8.43 -44.25
N ASN A 257 10.37 -8.33 -44.03
CA ASN A 257 9.18 -9.11 -44.46
C ASN A 257 9.29 -10.60 -44.86
N GLN A 258 10.30 -11.02 -45.64
CA GLN A 258 10.43 -12.37 -46.18
C GLN A 258 11.01 -13.37 -45.16
N TYR A 259 12.04 -12.97 -44.40
CA TYR A 259 12.66 -13.86 -43.39
C TYR A 259 11.99 -13.78 -42.02
N ALA A 260 11.53 -12.60 -41.60
CA ALA A 260 10.81 -12.44 -40.33
C ALA A 260 9.56 -13.33 -40.26
N SER A 261 8.79 -13.44 -41.34
CA SER A 261 7.62 -14.33 -41.43
C SER A 261 8.02 -15.81 -41.34
N TYR A 262 9.10 -16.20 -42.02
CA TYR A 262 9.64 -17.56 -41.97
C TYR A 262 10.07 -17.98 -40.55
N TYR A 263 10.74 -17.10 -39.81
CA TYR A 263 11.14 -17.36 -38.43
C TYR A 263 9.98 -17.33 -37.44
N LYS A 264 8.96 -16.48 -37.65
CA LYS A 264 7.71 -16.48 -36.85
C LYS A 264 6.97 -17.81 -36.93
N GLU A 265 7.04 -18.50 -38.07
CA GLU A 265 6.48 -19.85 -38.26
C GLU A 265 7.38 -20.98 -37.69
N GLY A 266 8.52 -20.65 -37.06
CA GLY A 266 9.47 -21.62 -36.51
C GLY A 266 10.47 -22.17 -37.53
N GLY A 267 10.60 -21.54 -38.70
CA GLY A 267 11.55 -21.92 -39.73
C GLY A 267 13.01 -21.83 -39.24
N ILE A 268 13.85 -22.80 -39.63
CA ILE A 268 15.28 -22.82 -39.30
C ILE A 268 16.07 -22.64 -40.59
N GLN A 269 16.94 -21.63 -40.62
CA GLN A 269 17.79 -21.38 -41.77
C GLN A 269 19.10 -22.15 -41.64
N VAL A 270 19.40 -22.97 -42.65
CA VAL A 270 20.63 -23.77 -42.74
C VAL A 270 21.37 -23.36 -44.01
N ILE A 271 22.54 -22.77 -43.86
CA ILE A 271 23.42 -22.34 -44.96
C ILE A 271 24.77 -23.00 -44.76
N ASN A 272 25.10 -23.96 -45.64
CA ASN A 272 26.37 -24.68 -45.59
C ASN A 272 27.53 -23.86 -46.18
N ASN A 273 27.25 -22.94 -47.11
CA ASN A 273 28.21 -22.00 -47.68
C ASN A 273 27.48 -20.75 -48.17
N ILE A 274 27.81 -19.58 -47.63
CA ILE A 274 27.13 -18.32 -47.98
C ILE A 274 27.30 -17.95 -49.46
N ASN A 275 28.40 -18.35 -50.11
CA ASN A 275 28.68 -18.01 -51.50
C ASN A 275 27.86 -18.84 -52.51
N GLU A 276 27.24 -19.93 -52.04
CA GLU A 276 26.47 -20.86 -52.88
C GLU A 276 24.96 -20.86 -52.54
N ALA A 277 24.55 -20.10 -51.52
CA ALA A 277 23.21 -20.15 -50.95
C ALA A 277 22.16 -19.28 -51.65
N GLY A 278 22.54 -18.49 -52.66
CA GLY A 278 21.60 -17.62 -53.39
C GLY A 278 20.96 -16.55 -52.51
N LEU A 279 21.71 -15.97 -51.58
CA LEU A 279 21.25 -14.91 -50.68
C LEU A 279 21.07 -13.59 -51.43
N THR A 280 20.28 -12.67 -50.86
CA THR A 280 20.24 -11.28 -51.35
C THR A 280 21.57 -10.59 -51.06
N ASP A 281 22.00 -9.68 -51.95
CA ASP A 281 23.28 -8.95 -51.83
C ASP A 281 23.45 -8.33 -50.43
N CYS A 282 22.37 -7.74 -49.91
CA CYS A 282 22.37 -7.09 -48.60
C CYS A 282 22.56 -8.08 -47.43
N HIS A 283 22.00 -9.30 -47.51
CA HIS A 283 22.19 -10.31 -46.47
C HIS A 283 23.58 -10.95 -46.55
N GLN A 284 24.08 -11.17 -47.77
CA GLN A 284 25.44 -11.70 -47.99
C GLN A 284 26.51 -10.73 -47.47
N ASP A 285 26.37 -9.42 -47.72
CA ASP A 285 27.28 -8.39 -47.24
C ASP A 285 27.37 -8.38 -45.70
N ILE A 286 26.23 -8.51 -45.00
CA ILE A 286 26.23 -8.56 -43.53
C ILE A 286 26.95 -9.82 -43.02
N LEU A 287 26.66 -11.00 -43.58
CA LEU A 287 27.32 -12.23 -43.18
C LEU A 287 28.83 -12.19 -43.46
N GLN A 288 29.26 -11.59 -44.57
CA GLN A 288 30.67 -11.39 -44.88
C GLN A 288 31.36 -10.43 -43.91
N ARG A 289 30.69 -9.33 -43.51
CA ARG A 289 31.22 -8.42 -42.47
C ARG A 289 31.36 -9.12 -41.12
N PHE A 290 30.48 -10.06 -40.82
CA PHE A 290 30.60 -10.95 -39.67
C PHE A 290 31.62 -12.07 -39.87
N GLN A 291 32.29 -12.16 -41.02
CA GLN A 291 33.27 -13.22 -41.34
C GLN A 291 32.63 -14.62 -41.33
N VAL A 292 31.34 -14.73 -41.63
CA VAL A 292 30.59 -16.01 -41.64
C VAL A 292 30.78 -16.70 -42.98
N VAL A 293 31.08 -18.00 -42.94
CA VAL A 293 31.15 -18.86 -44.12
C VAL A 293 29.95 -19.80 -44.18
N SER A 294 29.53 -20.33 -43.03
CA SER A 294 28.33 -21.16 -42.89
C SER A 294 27.50 -20.68 -41.70
N ASN A 295 26.18 -20.74 -41.85
CA ASN A 295 25.25 -20.13 -40.92
C ASN A 295 24.11 -21.09 -40.58
N LEU A 296 23.82 -21.26 -39.29
CA LEU A 296 22.65 -21.96 -38.78
C LEU A 296 21.90 -21.01 -37.84
N VAL A 297 20.65 -20.71 -38.16
CA VAL A 297 19.84 -19.74 -37.40
C VAL A 297 18.55 -20.38 -36.96
N VAL A 298 18.30 -20.35 -35.65
CA VAL A 298 17.11 -20.91 -35.02
C VAL A 298 16.31 -19.79 -34.33
N PRO A 299 14.99 -19.72 -34.50
CA PRO A 299 14.17 -18.70 -33.86
C PRO A 299 14.01 -18.96 -32.35
N ILE A 300 13.95 -17.88 -31.58
CA ILE A 300 13.55 -17.88 -30.17
C ILE A 300 12.17 -17.21 -30.11
N ILE A 301 11.13 -17.98 -29.83
CA ILE A 301 9.73 -17.54 -29.85
C ILE A 301 9.19 -17.40 -28.43
N GLN A 302 8.71 -16.21 -28.08
CA GLN A 302 8.03 -15.99 -26.81
C GLN A 302 6.52 -15.99 -27.04
N ILE A 303 5.84 -17.04 -26.56
CA ILE A 303 4.40 -17.29 -26.73
C ILE A 303 4.05 -17.51 -28.22
N GLU A 304 3.90 -16.42 -28.98
CA GLU A 304 3.55 -16.42 -30.41
C GLU A 304 4.30 -15.32 -31.19
N ASN A 305 5.24 -14.61 -30.54
CA ASN A 305 6.04 -13.56 -31.17
C ASN A 305 7.51 -13.99 -31.26
N LEU A 306 8.11 -13.73 -32.42
CA LEU A 306 9.54 -13.88 -32.62
C LEU A 306 10.29 -12.87 -31.74
N TRP A 307 10.90 -13.37 -30.67
CA TRP A 307 11.65 -12.55 -29.71
C TRP A 307 13.07 -12.26 -30.20
N GLY A 308 13.70 -13.28 -30.79
CA GLY A 308 15.08 -13.20 -31.25
C GLY A 308 15.51 -14.41 -32.07
N LEU A 309 16.80 -14.49 -32.35
CA LEU A 309 17.44 -15.57 -33.09
C LEU A 309 18.66 -16.09 -32.33
N LEU A 310 18.81 -17.41 -32.30
CA LEU A 310 20.05 -18.08 -31.95
C LEU A 310 20.84 -18.32 -33.23
N CYS A 311 21.95 -17.59 -33.37
CA CYS A 311 22.80 -17.60 -34.56
C CYS A 311 24.07 -18.40 -34.28
N ILE A 312 24.33 -19.43 -35.08
CA ILE A 312 25.47 -20.33 -34.95
C ILE A 312 26.28 -20.24 -36.24
N HIS A 313 27.52 -19.79 -36.14
CA HIS A 313 28.36 -19.51 -37.31
C HIS A 313 29.61 -20.40 -37.34
N GLN A 314 29.91 -20.90 -38.53
CA GLN A 314 31.25 -21.34 -38.90
C GLN A 314 31.89 -20.23 -39.75
N CYS A 315 33.00 -19.69 -39.27
CA CYS A 315 33.73 -18.58 -39.88
C CYS A 315 35.01 -19.05 -40.58
N SER A 316 35.57 -20.19 -40.17
CA SER A 316 36.85 -20.71 -40.66
C SER A 316 36.74 -21.45 -41.99
N ALA A 317 35.63 -22.14 -42.27
CA ALA A 317 35.44 -22.97 -43.47
C ALA A 317 33.96 -23.29 -43.73
N PRO A 318 33.60 -23.76 -44.95
CA PRO A 318 32.29 -24.34 -45.20
C PRO A 318 32.01 -25.54 -44.31
N ARG A 319 30.81 -25.61 -43.75
CA ARG A 319 30.34 -26.65 -42.84
C ARG A 319 29.00 -27.20 -43.31
N HIS A 320 28.90 -28.52 -43.40
CA HIS A 320 27.64 -29.19 -43.60
C HIS A 320 26.97 -29.48 -42.24
N TRP A 321 25.88 -28.78 -41.94
CA TRP A 321 25.15 -28.97 -40.69
C TRP A 321 24.42 -30.32 -40.68
N GLN A 322 24.56 -31.07 -39.60
CA GLN A 322 23.90 -32.37 -39.44
C GLN A 322 22.52 -32.19 -38.78
N ASP A 323 21.57 -33.11 -39.05
CA ASP A 323 20.24 -33.07 -38.44
C ASP A 323 20.28 -33.13 -36.91
N SER A 324 21.27 -33.81 -36.34
CA SER A 324 21.49 -33.86 -34.89
C SER A 324 21.87 -32.49 -34.32
N GLU A 325 22.65 -31.69 -35.04
CA GLU A 325 23.05 -30.33 -34.66
C GLU A 325 21.88 -29.36 -34.75
N ILE A 326 21.08 -29.46 -35.81
CA ILE A 326 19.87 -28.65 -36.01
C ILE A 326 18.86 -28.92 -34.89
N ASN A 327 18.60 -30.21 -34.59
CA ASN A 327 17.70 -30.59 -33.52
C ASN A 327 18.23 -30.17 -32.14
N PHE A 328 19.55 -30.23 -31.94
CA PHE A 328 20.17 -29.76 -30.71
C PHE A 328 19.98 -28.25 -30.51
N ALA A 329 20.28 -27.44 -31.52
CA ALA A 329 20.08 -25.99 -31.48
C ALA A 329 18.60 -25.62 -31.24
N ARG A 330 17.66 -26.34 -31.88
CA ARG A 330 16.22 -26.18 -31.64
C ARG A 330 15.83 -26.42 -30.18
N ARG A 331 16.30 -27.51 -29.57
CA ARG A 331 15.99 -27.82 -28.16
C ARG A 331 16.47 -26.71 -27.23
N ILE A 332 17.62 -26.13 -27.52
CA ILE A 332 18.20 -25.07 -26.69
C ILE A 332 17.44 -23.75 -26.88
N ALA A 333 17.08 -23.40 -28.11
CA ALA A 333 16.21 -22.25 -28.36
C ALA A 333 14.91 -22.36 -27.55
N THR A 334 14.23 -23.52 -27.55
CA THR A 334 13.05 -23.75 -26.71
C THR A 334 13.31 -23.60 -25.21
N GLN A 335 14.49 -23.98 -24.70
CA GLN A 335 14.82 -23.73 -23.29
C GLN A 335 15.04 -22.24 -22.99
N LEU A 336 15.67 -21.50 -23.91
CA LEU A 336 15.82 -20.05 -23.79
C LEU A 336 14.46 -19.34 -23.80
N GLU A 337 13.51 -19.79 -24.62
CA GLU A 337 12.12 -19.27 -24.63
C GLU A 337 11.47 -19.35 -23.24
N ILE A 338 11.61 -20.51 -22.57
CA ILE A 338 11.07 -20.73 -21.22
C ILE A 338 11.75 -19.81 -20.21
N ALA A 339 13.09 -19.71 -20.27
CA ALA A 339 13.86 -18.86 -19.36
C ALA A 339 13.52 -17.37 -19.51
N ILE A 340 13.36 -16.89 -20.76
CA ILE A 340 12.92 -15.53 -21.08
C ILE A 340 11.54 -15.28 -20.48
N LYS A 341 10.58 -16.19 -20.69
CA LYS A 341 9.23 -16.07 -20.12
C LYS A 341 9.26 -15.98 -18.60
N GLN A 342 10.07 -16.82 -17.95
CA GLN A 342 10.17 -16.85 -16.49
C GLN A 342 10.75 -15.54 -15.93
N ALA A 343 11.83 -15.02 -16.52
CA ALA A 343 12.42 -13.76 -16.10
C ALA A 343 11.47 -12.57 -16.30
N SER A 344 10.78 -12.49 -17.46
CA SER A 344 9.80 -11.42 -17.71
C SER A 344 8.62 -11.45 -16.73
N LEU A 345 8.14 -12.64 -16.36
CA LEU A 345 7.08 -12.78 -15.34
C LEU A 345 7.55 -12.36 -13.95
N PHE A 346 8.80 -12.68 -13.61
CA PHE A 346 9.39 -12.31 -12.34
C PHE A 346 9.54 -10.79 -12.20
N GLU A 347 10.06 -10.11 -13.22
CA GLU A 347 10.14 -8.64 -13.24
C GLU A 347 8.77 -7.97 -13.10
N LEU A 348 7.74 -8.48 -13.78
CA LEU A 348 6.37 -7.97 -13.66
C LEU A 348 5.83 -8.13 -12.24
N LEU A 349 6.07 -9.28 -11.61
CA LEU A 349 5.62 -9.56 -10.25
C LEU A 349 6.30 -8.65 -9.23
N GLU A 350 7.61 -8.40 -9.38
CA GLU A 350 8.33 -7.46 -8.51
C GLU A 350 7.78 -6.05 -8.60
N GLN A 351 7.44 -5.59 -9.82
CA GLN A 351 6.80 -4.29 -10.02
C GLN A 351 5.42 -4.20 -9.34
N GLU A 352 4.58 -5.22 -9.51
CA GLU A 352 3.24 -5.25 -8.89
C GLU A 352 3.33 -5.30 -7.36
N LEU A 353 4.29 -6.05 -6.80
CA LEU A 353 4.51 -6.10 -5.35
C LEU A 353 4.95 -4.74 -4.79
N LEU A 354 5.85 -4.04 -5.48
CA LEU A 354 6.30 -2.71 -5.06
C LEU A 354 5.16 -1.69 -5.10
N GLU A 355 4.26 -1.78 -6.09
CA GLU A 355 3.09 -0.93 -6.19
C GLU A 355 2.07 -1.22 -5.06
N ARG A 356 1.79 -2.50 -4.80
CA ARG A 356 0.94 -2.95 -3.68
C ARG A 356 1.48 -2.49 -2.32
N GLU A 357 2.79 -2.51 -2.11
CA GLU A 357 3.41 -2.04 -0.86
C GLU A 357 3.20 -0.54 -0.66
N LYS A 358 3.41 0.27 -1.71
CA LYS A 358 3.14 1.72 -1.69
C LYS A 358 1.67 2.01 -1.40
N GLU A 359 0.74 1.29 -2.02
CA GLU A 359 -0.69 1.42 -1.74
C GLU A 359 -1.04 1.07 -0.28
N ALA A 360 -0.46 0.00 0.25
CA ALA A 360 -0.67 -0.43 1.63
C ALA A 360 -0.19 0.63 2.63
N ASP A 361 0.98 1.23 2.38
CA ASP A 361 1.53 2.26 3.26
C ASP A 361 0.75 3.59 3.15
N ALA A 362 0.34 4.00 1.95
CA ALA A 362 -0.54 5.14 1.78
C ALA A 362 -1.87 4.94 2.53
N ARG A 363 -2.44 3.73 2.47
CA ARG A 363 -3.67 3.38 3.21
C ARG A 363 -3.47 3.44 4.72
N LYS A 364 -2.32 3.00 5.26
CA LYS A 364 -2.02 3.12 6.70
C LYS A 364 -1.96 4.58 7.15
N ILE A 365 -1.31 5.45 6.37
CA ILE A 365 -1.23 6.89 6.66
C ILE A 365 -2.64 7.50 6.69
N LEU A 366 -3.45 7.23 5.67
CA LEU A 366 -4.83 7.73 5.60
C LEU A 366 -5.68 7.23 6.78
N LEU A 367 -5.53 5.97 7.20
CA LEU A 367 -6.23 5.43 8.37
C LEU A 367 -5.79 6.11 9.67
N ALA A 368 -4.49 6.40 9.82
CA ALA A 368 -3.97 7.13 10.98
C ALA A 368 -4.50 8.57 11.03
N GLU A 369 -4.52 9.28 9.90
CA GLU A 369 -5.09 10.63 9.79
C GLU A 369 -6.60 10.64 10.12
N LEU A 370 -7.34 9.64 9.63
CA LEU A 370 -8.76 9.48 9.94
C LEU A 370 -8.98 9.25 11.45
N GLN A 371 -8.19 8.37 12.05
CA GLN A 371 -8.28 8.07 13.48
C GLN A 371 -7.90 9.27 14.36
N GLU A 372 -6.90 10.04 13.95
CA GLU A 372 -6.53 11.29 14.63
C GLU A 372 -7.66 12.33 14.53
N SER A 373 -8.23 12.50 13.34
CA SER A 373 -9.37 13.38 13.09
C SER A 373 -10.59 12.98 13.94
N GLU A 374 -10.93 11.68 13.99
CA GLU A 374 -12.02 11.17 14.82
C GLU A 374 -11.78 11.44 16.31
N SER A 375 -10.56 11.19 16.81
CA SER A 375 -10.19 11.47 18.19
C SER A 375 -10.28 12.95 18.53
N ARG A 376 -9.87 13.82 17.59
CA ARG A 376 -9.98 15.28 17.71
C ARG A 376 -11.43 15.71 17.83
N TYR A 377 -12.33 15.23 16.96
CA TYR A 377 -13.75 15.56 17.04
C TYR A 377 -14.39 15.04 18.34
N ARG A 378 -14.05 13.82 18.77
CA ARG A 378 -14.53 13.27 20.03
C ARG A 378 -14.10 14.13 21.22
N SER A 379 -12.85 14.59 21.24
CA SER A 379 -12.31 15.47 22.28
C SER A 379 -13.03 16.81 22.33
N VAL A 380 -13.33 17.41 21.17
CA VAL A 380 -14.13 18.64 21.09
C VAL A 380 -15.51 18.42 21.72
N ILE A 381 -16.25 17.39 21.31
CA ILE A 381 -17.59 17.07 21.82
C ILE A 381 -17.60 16.81 23.33
N THR A 382 -16.57 16.12 23.86
CA THR A 382 -16.45 15.86 25.30
C THR A 382 -16.06 17.10 26.11
N SER A 383 -15.36 18.07 25.51
CA SER A 383 -14.94 19.30 26.20
C SER A 383 -16.04 20.37 26.26
N MET A 384 -17.09 20.24 25.45
CA MET A 384 -18.22 21.18 25.45
C MET A 384 -18.99 21.09 26.76
N SER A 385 -19.26 22.24 27.38
CA SER A 385 -20.13 22.35 28.55
C SER A 385 -21.62 22.18 28.21
N GLU A 386 -21.97 22.26 26.93
CA GLU A 386 -23.32 22.02 26.45
C GLU A 386 -23.61 20.52 26.34
N GLY A 387 -24.81 20.13 26.75
CA GLY A 387 -25.32 18.79 26.51
C GLY A 387 -25.73 18.61 25.06
N ILE A 388 -25.18 17.60 24.39
CA ILE A 388 -25.48 17.26 23.00
C ILE A 388 -26.15 15.89 22.98
N VAL A 389 -27.23 15.77 22.21
CA VAL A 389 -27.93 14.52 21.93
C VAL A 389 -28.24 14.41 20.44
N LEU A 390 -28.01 13.22 19.90
CA LEU A 390 -28.37 12.84 18.54
C LEU A 390 -29.64 11.99 18.58
N GLN A 391 -30.67 12.43 17.87
CA GLN A 391 -31.95 11.73 17.77
C GLN A 391 -32.21 11.29 16.32
N GLN A 392 -32.71 10.07 16.13
CA GLN A 392 -33.12 9.56 14.82
C GLN A 392 -34.45 10.18 14.35
N ALA A 393 -34.82 9.92 13.09
CA ALA A 393 -36.07 10.39 12.49
C ALA A 393 -37.33 10.02 13.29
N ASP A 394 -37.29 8.95 14.08
CA ASP A 394 -38.40 8.51 14.93
C ASP A 394 -38.40 9.14 16.34
N GLY A 395 -37.45 10.06 16.60
CA GLY A 395 -37.26 10.78 17.84
C GLY A 395 -36.39 10.07 18.89
N GLN A 396 -35.89 8.86 18.63
CA GLN A 396 -35.09 8.12 19.61
C GLN A 396 -33.67 8.68 19.73
N ILE A 397 -33.22 8.90 20.97
CA ILE A 397 -31.84 9.26 21.26
C ILE A 397 -30.92 8.05 21.00
N THR A 398 -29.90 8.27 20.18
CA THR A 398 -28.91 7.24 19.80
C THR A 398 -27.52 7.51 20.36
N ALA A 399 -27.15 8.78 20.52
CA ALA A 399 -25.87 9.19 21.09
C ALA A 399 -26.04 10.46 21.91
N CYS A 400 -25.18 10.63 22.91
CA CYS A 400 -25.09 11.83 23.74
C CYS A 400 -23.66 12.06 24.21
N ASN A 401 -23.33 13.28 24.65
CA ASN A 401 -22.07 13.60 25.32
C ASN A 401 -22.21 13.61 26.85
N GLU A 402 -21.09 13.61 27.57
CA GLU A 402 -21.06 13.56 29.04
C GLU A 402 -21.77 14.76 29.70
N SER A 403 -21.74 15.93 29.05
CA SER A 403 -22.45 17.13 29.52
C SER A 403 -23.97 16.97 29.48
N ALA A 404 -24.52 16.22 28.50
CA ALA A 404 -25.94 15.90 28.45
C ALA A 404 -26.35 15.04 29.66
N GLU A 405 -25.52 14.05 30.03
CA GLU A 405 -25.75 13.22 31.21
C GLU A 405 -25.79 14.05 32.50
N LYS A 406 -24.88 15.02 32.65
CA LYS A 406 -24.80 15.91 33.83
C LYS A 406 -25.98 16.88 33.94
N ILE A 407 -26.38 17.50 32.83
CA ILE A 407 -27.47 18.49 32.80
C ILE A 407 -28.82 17.80 33.01
N LEU A 408 -29.09 16.70 32.28
CA LEU A 408 -30.34 15.96 32.38
C LEU A 408 -30.38 15.03 33.61
N GLY A 409 -29.23 14.69 34.19
CA GLY A 409 -29.11 13.78 35.33
C GLY A 409 -29.58 12.37 35.01
N LEU A 410 -29.24 11.87 33.82
CA LEU A 410 -29.52 10.52 33.31
C LEU A 410 -28.23 10.00 32.67
N SER A 411 -27.97 8.69 32.76
CA SER A 411 -26.84 8.08 32.06
C SER A 411 -27.13 7.89 30.56
N ALA A 412 -26.08 7.75 29.75
CA ALA A 412 -26.19 7.51 28.31
C ALA A 412 -27.03 6.26 27.98
N ASP A 413 -26.90 5.20 28.77
CA ASP A 413 -27.69 3.97 28.61
C ASP A 413 -29.16 4.16 28.98
N GLN A 414 -29.46 5.01 29.97
CA GLN A 414 -30.84 5.38 30.32
C GLN A 414 -31.47 6.27 29.26
N MET A 415 -30.70 7.16 28.64
CA MET A 415 -31.19 8.05 27.58
C MET A 415 -31.34 7.32 26.24
N ARG A 416 -30.58 6.26 25.98
CA ARG A 416 -30.64 5.53 24.71
C ARG A 416 -32.03 4.93 24.50
N GLY A 417 -32.64 5.26 23.36
CA GLY A 417 -33.99 4.82 23.00
C GLY A 417 -35.12 5.66 23.61
N PHE A 418 -34.83 6.59 24.52
CA PHE A 418 -35.83 7.57 24.96
C PHE A 418 -36.16 8.52 23.82
N LYS A 419 -37.43 8.91 23.77
CA LYS A 419 -37.94 9.95 22.89
C LYS A 419 -38.20 11.21 23.71
N SER A 420 -38.21 12.37 23.03
CA SER A 420 -38.55 13.64 23.68
C SER A 420 -39.95 13.64 24.34
N VAL A 421 -40.87 12.77 23.87
CA VAL A 421 -42.18 12.52 24.51
C VAL A 421 -42.08 12.00 25.94
N ASP A 422 -41.02 11.25 26.27
CA ASP A 422 -40.88 10.61 27.57
C ASP A 422 -40.53 11.62 28.68
N PHE A 423 -40.17 12.84 28.30
CA PHE A 423 -39.85 13.96 29.19
C PHE A 423 -41.01 14.96 29.36
N GLU A 424 -42.14 14.79 28.68
CA GLU A 424 -43.26 15.76 28.64
C GLU A 424 -43.73 16.23 30.02
N ARG A 425 -43.82 15.31 31.00
CA ARG A 425 -44.31 15.63 32.36
C ARG A 425 -43.29 16.39 33.21
N SER A 426 -42.07 16.57 32.71
CA SER A 426 -40.93 17.16 33.41
C SER A 426 -40.41 18.43 32.73
N THR A 427 -41.08 18.96 31.69
CA THR A 427 -40.61 20.13 30.95
C THR A 427 -41.65 21.26 30.89
N ILE A 428 -41.24 22.49 31.22
CA ILE A 428 -42.10 23.68 31.30
C ILE A 428 -41.52 24.88 30.52
N ARG A 429 -42.38 25.80 30.11
CA ARG A 429 -42.06 27.09 29.50
C ARG A 429 -41.81 28.15 30.59
N GLU A 430 -41.31 29.32 30.19
CA GLU A 430 -41.05 30.45 31.09
C GLU A 430 -42.29 30.96 31.83
N ASP A 431 -43.48 30.82 31.24
CA ASP A 431 -44.76 31.19 31.84
C ASP A 431 -45.35 30.11 32.77
N GLY A 432 -44.64 28.99 32.95
CA GLY A 432 -45.07 27.85 33.76
C GLY A 432 -45.97 26.84 33.05
N SER A 433 -46.34 27.06 31.79
CA SER A 433 -47.08 26.07 30.99
C SER A 433 -46.19 24.88 30.59
N ILE A 434 -46.80 23.71 30.36
CA ILE A 434 -46.05 22.49 30.03
C ILE A 434 -45.61 22.50 28.56
N PHE A 435 -44.39 22.04 28.29
CA PHE A 435 -43.96 21.75 26.91
C PHE A 435 -44.58 20.43 26.45
N LEU A 436 -45.49 20.49 25.48
CA LEU A 436 -46.01 19.30 24.80
C LEU A 436 -44.96 18.74 23.84
N SER A 437 -44.94 17.43 23.59
CA SER A 437 -43.93 16.84 22.69
C SER A 437 -43.93 17.42 21.28
N GLU A 438 -45.11 17.74 20.74
CA GLU A 438 -45.22 18.32 19.40
C GLU A 438 -44.59 19.72 19.28
N ASP A 439 -44.39 20.38 20.42
CA ASP A 439 -43.74 21.68 20.57
C ASP A 439 -42.28 21.56 21.02
N HIS A 440 -41.82 20.35 21.34
CA HIS A 440 -40.43 20.15 21.74
C HIS A 440 -39.50 20.54 20.58
N PRO A 441 -38.46 21.37 20.80
CA PRO A 441 -37.64 21.93 19.72
C PRO A 441 -37.07 20.89 18.75
N ALA A 442 -36.63 19.75 19.27
CA ALA A 442 -36.16 18.63 18.45
C ALA A 442 -37.26 18.00 17.58
N MET A 443 -38.48 17.85 18.10
CA MET A 443 -39.61 17.30 17.36
C MET A 443 -40.12 18.28 16.29
N VAL A 444 -40.15 19.58 16.61
CA VAL A 444 -40.45 20.64 15.64
C VAL A 444 -39.42 20.63 14.51
N THR A 445 -38.14 20.49 14.84
CA THR A 445 -37.05 20.44 13.84
C THR A 445 -37.16 19.20 12.94
N LEU A 446 -37.40 18.02 13.51
CA LEU A 446 -37.60 16.78 12.74
C LEU A 446 -38.80 16.87 11.79
N ARG A 447 -39.91 17.48 12.25
CA ARG A 447 -41.13 17.62 11.47
C ARG A 447 -41.03 18.68 10.37
N THR A 448 -40.41 19.82 10.67
CA THR A 448 -40.39 20.99 9.77
C THR A 448 -39.13 21.08 8.92
N GLY A 449 -38.06 20.39 9.30
CA GLY A 449 -36.73 20.54 8.70
C GLY A 449 -36.07 21.90 8.99
N GLN A 450 -36.67 22.74 9.85
CA GLN A 450 -36.14 24.07 10.18
C GLN A 450 -35.50 24.06 11.58
N PRO A 451 -34.30 24.64 11.74
CA PRO A 451 -33.62 24.68 13.02
C PRO A 451 -34.40 25.51 14.04
N GLN A 452 -34.37 25.09 15.30
CA GLN A 452 -34.90 25.83 16.44
C GLN A 452 -33.71 26.38 17.25
N THR A 453 -33.76 27.65 17.64
CA THR A 453 -32.63 28.30 18.34
C THR A 453 -33.10 29.07 19.57
N ASN A 454 -32.28 29.05 20.63
CA ASN A 454 -32.47 29.74 21.90
C ASN A 454 -33.85 29.53 22.54
N VAL A 455 -34.42 28.33 22.43
CA VAL A 455 -35.67 28.03 23.09
C VAL A 455 -35.38 27.78 24.57
N ILE A 456 -36.05 28.51 25.46
CA ILE A 456 -35.88 28.35 26.91
C ILE A 456 -36.87 27.32 27.43
N MET A 457 -36.37 26.35 28.20
CA MET A 457 -37.15 25.26 28.77
C MET A 457 -36.71 25.01 30.21
N GLY A 458 -37.67 24.87 31.12
CA GLY A 458 -37.44 24.45 32.49
C GLY A 458 -37.61 22.93 32.62
N ILE A 459 -36.66 22.26 33.25
CA ILE A 459 -36.72 20.83 33.57
C ILE A 459 -37.06 20.68 35.06
N CYS A 460 -38.24 20.17 35.34
CA CYS A 460 -38.78 19.89 36.65
C CYS A 460 -38.63 18.40 36.98
N LYS A 461 -37.90 18.07 38.05
CA LYS A 461 -37.91 16.73 38.64
C LYS A 461 -38.59 16.79 40.00
N GLU A 462 -39.38 15.76 40.35
CA GLU A 462 -40.27 15.72 41.53
C GLU A 462 -39.59 16.03 42.89
N ASP A 463 -38.25 15.98 42.96
CA ASP A 463 -37.43 16.23 44.16
C ASP A 463 -36.31 17.28 43.98
N ARG A 464 -36.31 18.09 42.90
CA ARG A 464 -35.22 19.06 42.63
C ARG A 464 -35.73 20.42 42.15
N PRO A 465 -35.02 21.51 42.46
CA PRO A 465 -35.32 22.81 41.89
C PRO A 465 -35.26 22.75 40.35
N THR A 466 -36.16 23.50 39.70
CA THR A 466 -36.24 23.57 38.25
C THR A 466 -34.90 24.02 37.67
N ARG A 467 -34.37 23.24 36.74
CA ARG A 467 -33.20 23.64 35.94
C ARG A 467 -33.67 24.31 34.67
N TRP A 468 -33.21 25.52 34.40
CA TRP A 468 -33.50 26.21 33.14
C TRP A 468 -32.42 25.87 32.14
N ILE A 469 -32.83 25.43 30.96
CA ILE A 469 -31.95 25.17 29.84
C ILE A 469 -32.30 26.07 28.64
N SER A 470 -31.29 26.45 27.87
CA SER A 470 -31.45 26.99 26.53
C SER A 470 -31.14 25.88 25.54
N ILE A 471 -32.10 25.51 24.69
CA ILE A 471 -31.96 24.41 23.74
C ILE A 471 -31.98 24.93 22.29
N ASN A 472 -31.03 24.42 21.52
CA ASN A 472 -30.91 24.57 20.07
C ASN A 472 -31.09 23.19 19.43
N SER A 473 -31.65 23.17 18.23
CA SER A 473 -31.90 21.93 17.49
C SER A 473 -31.64 22.14 16.01
N GLN A 474 -30.77 21.31 15.43
CA GLN A 474 -30.36 21.37 14.03
C GLN A 474 -30.66 20.05 13.29
N PRO A 475 -31.28 20.11 12.09
CA PRO A 475 -31.57 18.93 11.30
C PRO A 475 -30.31 18.36 10.63
N LEU A 476 -30.21 17.04 10.55
CA LEU A 476 -29.27 16.33 9.69
C LEU A 476 -30.03 15.75 8.50
N CYS A 477 -29.71 16.24 7.31
CA CYS A 477 -30.33 15.82 6.05
C CYS A 477 -29.31 15.12 5.15
N HIS A 478 -29.79 14.18 4.32
CA HIS A 478 -29.00 13.72 3.18
C HIS A 478 -29.02 14.81 2.09
N PRO A 479 -27.97 14.95 1.27
CA PRO A 479 -27.92 15.95 0.20
C PRO A 479 -29.09 15.87 -0.80
N GLU A 480 -29.68 14.68 -0.95
CA GLU A 480 -30.71 14.36 -1.93
C GLU A 480 -32.14 14.31 -1.35
N GLN A 481 -32.33 14.52 -0.04
CA GLN A 481 -33.64 14.46 0.62
C GLN A 481 -33.92 15.73 1.44
N THR A 482 -35.16 16.22 1.33
CA THR A 482 -35.63 17.40 2.07
C THR A 482 -36.04 17.08 3.52
N SER A 483 -36.34 15.82 3.84
CA SER A 483 -36.66 15.40 5.21
C SER A 483 -35.39 15.04 5.99
N PRO A 484 -35.22 15.53 7.23
CA PRO A 484 -34.09 15.16 8.07
C PRO A 484 -34.16 13.68 8.46
N TYR A 485 -33.03 12.97 8.38
CA TYR A 485 -32.92 11.59 8.86
C TYR A 485 -32.60 11.52 10.36
N ALA A 486 -32.09 12.62 10.93
CA ALA A 486 -31.76 12.78 12.33
C ALA A 486 -31.77 14.25 12.72
N VAL A 487 -31.68 14.53 14.02
CA VAL A 487 -31.55 15.88 14.58
C VAL A 487 -30.49 15.88 15.67
N VAL A 488 -29.69 16.95 15.73
CA VAL A 488 -28.76 17.22 16.82
C VAL A 488 -29.36 18.30 17.69
N ALA A 489 -29.66 17.96 18.95
CA ALA A 489 -30.06 18.92 19.95
C ALA A 489 -28.86 19.25 20.85
N SER A 490 -28.62 20.55 21.06
CA SER A 490 -27.61 21.08 22.00
C SER A 490 -28.31 21.93 23.04
N PHE A 491 -27.93 21.82 24.31
CA PHE A 491 -28.53 22.63 25.36
C PHE A 491 -27.54 23.01 26.46
N ALA A 492 -27.68 24.24 26.95
CA ALA A 492 -26.89 24.80 28.04
C ALA A 492 -27.76 25.01 29.29
N ASP A 493 -27.22 24.73 30.48
CA ASP A 493 -27.86 25.11 31.74
C ASP A 493 -27.69 26.61 31.97
N ILE A 494 -28.81 27.33 32.05
CA ILE A 494 -28.89 28.79 32.24
C ILE A 494 -29.52 29.15 33.59
N THR A 495 -29.61 28.20 34.52
CA THR A 495 -30.28 28.39 35.82
C THR A 495 -29.66 29.54 36.62
N GLU A 496 -28.33 29.58 36.76
CA GLU A 496 -27.64 30.66 37.48
C GLU A 496 -27.81 32.01 36.80
N GLN A 497 -27.78 32.04 35.46
CA GLN A 497 -28.00 33.25 34.69
C GLN A 497 -29.41 33.81 34.89
N LYS A 498 -30.43 32.94 34.92
CA LYS A 498 -31.82 33.32 35.21
C LYS A 498 -31.97 33.90 36.61
N LEU A 499 -31.40 33.26 37.63
CA LEU A 499 -31.42 33.76 39.01
C LEU A 499 -30.72 35.12 39.14
N ALA A 500 -29.58 35.31 38.49
CA ALA A 500 -28.85 36.57 38.50
C ALA A 500 -29.65 37.71 37.83
N GLN A 501 -30.34 37.43 36.72
CA GLN A 501 -31.19 38.40 36.04
C GLN A 501 -32.38 38.85 36.91
N GLU A 502 -33.00 37.94 37.66
CA GLU A 502 -34.09 38.28 38.58
C GLU A 502 -33.61 39.15 39.74
N LEU A 503 -32.44 38.82 40.30
CA LEU A 503 -31.84 39.58 41.41
C LEU A 503 -31.53 41.03 41.02
N LEU A 504 -30.92 41.24 39.84
CA LEU A 504 -30.63 42.57 39.31
C LEU A 504 -31.89 43.42 39.10
N LYS A 505 -33.00 42.80 38.64
CA LYS A 505 -34.28 43.50 38.47
C LYS A 505 -34.84 43.99 39.81
N MET A 506 -34.71 43.19 40.88
CA MET A 506 -35.15 43.60 42.22
C MET A 506 -34.32 44.74 42.79
N GLU A 507 -33.00 44.73 42.59
CA GLU A 507 -32.09 45.78 43.08
C GLU A 507 -32.38 47.13 42.43
N ALA A 508 -32.59 47.16 41.11
CA ALA A 508 -32.92 48.39 40.38
C ALA A 508 -34.21 49.07 40.86
N GLU A 509 -35.21 48.28 41.25
CA GLU A 509 -36.49 48.82 41.76
C GLU A 509 -36.33 49.44 43.16
N LEU A 510 -35.45 48.88 44.00
CA LEU A 510 -35.17 49.42 45.33
C LEU A 510 -34.48 50.80 45.26
N ASP A 511 -33.52 50.95 44.36
CA ASP A 511 -32.77 52.20 44.18
C ASP A 511 -33.67 53.34 43.67
N ARG A 512 -34.66 53.01 42.84
CA ARG A 512 -35.63 53.99 42.34
C ARG A 512 -36.41 54.67 43.46
N VAL A 513 -36.85 53.91 44.48
CA VAL A 513 -37.66 54.44 45.60
C VAL A 513 -36.84 55.39 46.49
N ARG A 514 -35.57 55.07 46.75
CA ARG A 514 -34.68 55.90 47.59
C ARG A 514 -34.40 57.28 46.98
N SER A 515 -34.42 57.42 45.66
CA SER A 515 -34.11 58.70 45.00
C SER A 515 -35.20 59.78 45.13
N LEU A 516 -36.40 59.48 45.63
CA LEU A 516 -37.57 60.37 45.57
C LEU A 516 -37.96 61.03 46.92
N THR A 517 -37.21 60.78 48.00
CA THR A 517 -37.46 61.33 49.34
C THR A 517 -36.36 62.31 49.78
N ASP A 518 -36.68 63.24 50.69
CA ASP A 518 -35.72 64.17 51.29
C ASP A 518 -34.96 63.47 52.42
N GLY A 519 -33.63 63.56 52.40
CA GLY A 519 -32.76 62.84 53.34
C GLY A 519 -32.93 63.26 54.80
N LEU A 520 -33.38 64.48 55.07
CA LEU A 520 -33.54 64.99 56.45
C LEU A 520 -34.97 64.80 56.95
N THR A 521 -35.98 65.27 56.21
CA THR A 521 -37.36 65.31 56.69
C THR A 521 -38.18 64.06 56.34
N GLN A 522 -37.67 63.19 55.48
CA GLN A 522 -38.32 61.95 55.00
C GLN A 522 -39.65 62.17 54.24
N VAL A 523 -39.96 63.42 53.88
CA VAL A 523 -41.07 63.76 52.97
C VAL A 523 -40.58 63.72 51.52
N ALA A 524 -41.45 63.93 50.53
CA ALA A 524 -41.02 63.96 49.13
C ALA A 524 -39.96 65.07 48.90
N ASN A 525 -38.94 64.78 48.08
CA ASN A 525 -37.96 65.81 47.73
C ASN A 525 -38.46 66.66 46.56
N ARG A 526 -37.73 67.75 46.27
CA ARG A 526 -38.06 68.66 45.16
C ARG A 526 -38.23 67.96 43.81
N ARG A 527 -37.41 66.96 43.49
CA ARG A 527 -37.54 66.21 42.23
C ARG A 527 -38.88 65.47 42.16
N CYS A 528 -39.28 64.80 43.24
CA CYS A 528 -40.58 64.12 43.31
C CYS A 528 -41.74 65.12 43.20
N PHE A 529 -41.59 66.31 43.79
CA PHE A 529 -42.54 67.40 43.62
C PHE A 529 -42.67 67.87 42.16
N ASP A 530 -41.55 68.19 41.50
CA ASP A 530 -41.55 68.68 40.12
C ASP A 530 -42.22 67.66 39.18
N ASP A 531 -41.86 66.38 39.31
CA ASP A 531 -42.42 65.28 38.52
C ASP A 531 -43.93 65.11 38.77
N ARG A 532 -44.37 65.15 40.03
CA ARG A 532 -45.77 64.95 40.38
C ARG A 532 -46.63 66.14 40.01
N LEU A 533 -46.13 67.36 40.20
CA LEU A 533 -46.84 68.58 39.85
C LEU A 533 -47.06 68.66 38.33
N GLN A 534 -46.05 68.30 37.54
CA GLN A 534 -46.18 68.21 36.08
C GLN A 534 -47.24 67.18 35.65
N ALA A 535 -47.26 66.02 36.30
CA ALA A 535 -48.25 64.98 36.01
C ALA A 535 -49.69 65.42 36.38
N GLU A 536 -49.87 66.02 37.56
CA GLU A 536 -51.18 66.52 37.99
C GLU A 536 -51.64 67.73 37.17
N TRP A 537 -50.73 68.60 36.72
CA TRP A 537 -51.05 69.69 35.79
C TRP A 537 -51.64 69.16 34.49
N GLN A 538 -50.96 68.22 33.83
CA GLN A 538 -51.44 67.59 32.60
C GLN A 538 -52.78 66.89 32.79
N ARG A 539 -52.99 66.28 33.97
CA ARG A 539 -54.25 65.64 34.33
C ARG A 539 -55.37 66.66 34.50
N SER A 540 -55.15 67.72 35.28
CA SER A 540 -56.13 68.76 35.55
C SER A 540 -56.52 69.54 34.29
N VAL A 541 -55.60 69.77 33.34
CA VAL A 541 -55.93 70.33 32.01
C VAL A 541 -56.93 69.44 31.26
N ARG A 542 -56.76 68.12 31.30
CA ARG A 542 -57.66 67.17 30.62
C ARG A 542 -59.00 67.03 31.32
N GLU A 543 -58.99 66.92 32.64
CA GLU A 543 -60.17 66.64 33.45
C GLU A 543 -60.96 67.92 33.82
N LYS A 544 -60.41 69.11 33.55
CA LYS A 544 -60.96 70.42 33.91
C LYS A 544 -61.25 70.54 35.41
N GLN A 545 -60.37 69.97 36.23
CA GLN A 545 -60.46 69.96 37.69
C GLN A 545 -59.54 71.03 38.30
N SER A 546 -59.91 71.52 39.50
CA SER A 546 -59.10 72.49 40.23
C SER A 546 -57.79 71.86 40.71
N LEU A 547 -56.68 72.58 40.58
CA LEU A 547 -55.39 72.23 41.15
C LEU A 547 -54.97 73.37 42.07
N SER A 548 -54.67 73.04 43.33
CA SER A 548 -54.16 74.00 44.30
C SER A 548 -52.74 73.68 44.70
N LEU A 549 -51.93 74.72 44.82
CA LEU A 549 -50.54 74.68 45.23
C LEU A 549 -50.36 75.62 46.42
N ILE A 550 -49.71 75.11 47.46
CA ILE A 550 -49.40 75.88 48.67
C ILE A 550 -47.90 75.92 48.83
N PHE A 551 -47.36 77.12 48.98
CA PHE A 551 -45.99 77.35 49.45
C PHE A 551 -46.02 77.65 50.94
N LEU A 552 -45.14 77.02 51.71
CA LEU A 552 -45.01 77.14 53.15
C LEU A 552 -43.57 77.48 53.49
N ASP A 553 -43.37 78.44 54.37
CA ASP A 553 -42.05 78.81 54.88
C ASP A 553 -42.10 79.09 56.38
N ILE A 554 -41.04 78.67 57.08
CA ILE A 554 -40.93 78.85 58.54
C ILE A 554 -40.46 80.28 58.84
N ASP A 555 -41.29 81.02 59.58
CA ASP A 555 -41.03 82.44 59.84
C ASP A 555 -39.76 82.65 60.67
N TYR A 556 -38.88 83.51 60.16
CA TYR A 556 -37.61 83.85 60.83
C TYR A 556 -36.75 82.63 61.18
N PHE A 557 -36.77 81.57 60.39
CA PHE A 557 -36.02 80.35 60.69
C PHE A 557 -34.50 80.58 60.73
N LYS A 558 -33.97 81.53 59.96
CA LYS A 558 -32.59 81.97 60.13
C LYS A 558 -32.30 82.48 61.56
N LEU A 559 -33.18 83.30 62.14
CA LEU A 559 -33.03 83.77 63.53
C LEU A 559 -33.20 82.61 64.53
N TYR A 560 -34.04 81.63 64.21
CA TYR A 560 -34.16 80.41 65.01
C TYR A 560 -32.83 79.65 65.04
N ASN A 561 -32.21 79.44 63.88
CA ASN A 561 -30.89 78.80 63.78
C ASN A 561 -29.79 79.60 64.47
N ASP A 562 -29.81 80.93 64.34
CA ASP A 562 -28.84 81.81 65.00
C ASP A 562 -28.99 81.77 66.54
N CYS A 563 -30.19 81.49 67.05
CA CYS A 563 -30.49 81.42 68.48
C CYS A 563 -30.24 80.02 69.09
N TYR A 564 -30.65 78.95 68.41
CA TYR A 564 -30.67 77.58 68.95
C TYR A 564 -29.66 76.62 68.28
N GLY A 565 -29.02 77.04 67.19
CA GLY A 565 -28.06 76.24 66.42
C GLY A 565 -28.70 75.34 65.37
N HIS A 566 -27.90 74.94 64.37
CA HIS A 566 -28.37 74.17 63.20
C HIS A 566 -28.98 72.81 63.55
N GLN A 567 -28.49 72.10 64.57
CA GLN A 567 -29.08 70.82 64.97
C GLN A 567 -30.50 70.97 65.54
N ALA A 568 -30.75 72.04 66.29
CA ALA A 568 -32.09 72.37 66.77
C ALA A 568 -32.98 72.84 65.60
N GLY A 569 -32.40 73.52 64.61
CA GLY A 569 -33.03 73.83 63.34
C GLY A 569 -33.49 72.59 62.57
N ASP A 570 -32.61 71.61 62.39
CA ASP A 570 -32.93 70.36 61.72
C ASP A 570 -34.05 69.60 62.44
N ALA A 571 -34.00 69.54 63.77
CA ALA A 571 -35.08 68.96 64.57
C ALA A 571 -36.42 69.72 64.40
N CYS A 572 -36.36 71.05 64.32
CA CYS A 572 -37.53 71.88 64.03
C CYS A 572 -38.08 71.62 62.62
N LEU A 573 -37.22 71.52 61.60
CA LEU A 573 -37.62 71.20 60.22
C LEU A 573 -38.29 69.83 60.13
N ILE A 574 -37.74 68.83 60.80
CA ILE A 574 -38.32 67.47 60.86
C ILE A 574 -39.71 67.52 61.49
N GLN A 575 -39.85 68.18 62.65
CA GLN A 575 -41.13 68.28 63.34
C GLN A 575 -42.17 69.03 62.51
N VAL A 576 -41.82 70.19 61.95
CA VAL A 576 -42.73 70.96 61.10
C VAL A 576 -43.13 70.16 59.85
N ALA A 577 -42.17 69.51 59.18
CA ALA A 577 -42.45 68.73 57.97
C ALA A 577 -43.34 67.52 58.24
N GLN A 578 -43.05 66.74 59.28
CA GLN A 578 -43.83 65.56 59.63
C GLN A 578 -45.24 65.94 60.12
N THR A 579 -45.35 67.00 60.93
CA THR A 579 -46.65 67.48 61.41
C THR A 579 -47.49 68.00 60.25
N ALA A 580 -46.93 68.81 59.35
CA ALA A 580 -47.66 69.30 58.18
C ALA A 580 -48.05 68.17 57.21
N ALA A 581 -47.13 67.24 56.93
CA ALA A 581 -47.42 66.07 56.09
C ALA A 581 -48.54 65.19 56.68
N SER A 582 -48.59 65.01 58.00
CA SER A 582 -49.64 64.21 58.67
C SER A 582 -51.06 64.82 58.59
N GLN A 583 -51.17 66.10 58.23
CA GLN A 583 -52.47 66.74 57.99
C GLN A 583 -53.07 66.35 56.63
N LEU A 584 -52.24 65.88 55.70
CA LEU A 584 -52.68 65.47 54.36
C LEU A 584 -53.19 64.03 54.39
N LYS A 585 -54.50 63.88 54.45
CA LYS A 585 -55.15 62.56 54.63
C LYS A 585 -55.43 61.83 53.32
N ARG A 586 -55.30 62.50 52.16
CA ARG A 586 -55.62 61.90 50.85
C ARG A 586 -54.34 61.38 50.18
N PRO A 587 -54.34 60.17 49.61
CA PRO A 587 -53.19 59.63 48.87
C PRO A 587 -52.79 60.44 47.62
N ALA A 588 -53.68 61.31 47.15
CA ALA A 588 -53.44 62.20 46.02
C ALA A 588 -52.68 63.47 46.42
N ASP A 589 -52.76 63.88 47.70
CA ASP A 589 -52.09 65.06 48.20
C ASP A 589 -50.58 64.75 48.36
N LEU A 590 -49.72 65.70 48.00
CA LEU A 590 -48.27 65.54 48.14
C LEU A 590 -47.72 66.65 49.02
N PHE A 591 -47.01 66.28 50.09
CA PHE A 591 -46.17 67.18 50.86
C PHE A 591 -44.70 66.96 50.48
N ALA A 592 -44.01 68.03 50.08
CA ALA A 592 -42.62 67.96 49.67
C ALA A 592 -41.78 69.10 50.25
N ARG A 593 -40.48 68.84 50.42
CA ARG A 593 -39.50 69.89 50.77
C ARG A 593 -38.98 70.53 49.49
N TYR A 594 -39.18 71.83 49.36
CA TYR A 594 -38.82 72.58 48.15
C TYR A 594 -37.36 73.08 48.21
N GLY A 595 -36.91 73.51 49.38
CA GLY A 595 -35.51 73.89 49.62
C GLY A 595 -35.34 74.57 50.97
N GLY A 596 -34.23 74.34 51.67
CA GLY A 596 -33.95 74.99 52.95
C GLY A 596 -35.07 74.80 53.99
N GLU A 597 -35.77 75.89 54.31
CA GLU A 597 -36.91 75.98 55.23
C GLU A 597 -38.29 76.04 54.53
N GLU A 598 -38.31 75.89 53.20
CA GLU A 598 -39.49 75.97 52.34
C GLU A 598 -40.05 74.58 52.00
N PHE A 599 -41.37 74.47 52.11
CA PHE A 599 -42.14 73.29 51.79
C PHE A 599 -43.27 73.63 50.84
N VAL A 600 -43.74 72.62 50.10
CA VAL A 600 -44.80 72.76 49.13
C VAL A 600 -45.82 71.65 49.28
N VAL A 601 -47.08 72.01 49.01
CA VAL A 601 -48.20 71.07 49.03
C VAL A 601 -48.93 71.10 47.70
N ILE A 602 -49.07 69.94 47.06
CA ILE A 602 -49.90 69.75 45.88
C ILE A 602 -51.24 69.16 46.35
N LEU A 603 -52.34 69.83 46.01
CA LEU A 603 -53.70 69.38 46.30
C LEU A 603 -54.48 69.22 44.99
N PRO A 604 -54.47 68.02 44.38
CA PRO A 604 -55.27 67.74 43.20
C PRO A 604 -56.76 67.83 43.50
N ASN A 605 -57.56 68.23 42.50
CA ASN A 605 -59.01 68.37 42.59
C ASN A 605 -59.50 69.17 43.81
N THR A 606 -58.77 70.22 44.17
CA THR A 606 -59.07 71.06 45.34
C THR A 606 -59.11 72.51 44.89
N ASN A 607 -60.20 73.22 45.20
CA ASN A 607 -60.38 74.64 44.91
C ASN A 607 -59.81 75.52 46.03
N MET A 608 -59.90 76.85 45.88
CA MET A 608 -59.36 77.80 46.86
C MET A 608 -59.91 77.58 48.29
N GLU A 609 -61.22 77.35 48.45
CA GLU A 609 -61.82 77.10 49.76
C GLU A 609 -61.25 75.84 50.44
N GLY A 610 -61.11 74.75 49.68
CA GLY A 610 -60.51 73.52 50.18
C GLY A 610 -59.02 73.69 50.52
N ALA A 611 -58.29 74.47 49.73
CA ALA A 611 -56.88 74.77 50.00
C ALA A 611 -56.70 75.62 51.27
N ILE A 612 -57.58 76.60 51.50
CA ILE A 612 -57.61 77.40 52.74
C ILE A 612 -57.86 76.49 53.95
N ALA A 613 -58.80 75.56 53.87
CA ALA A 613 -59.07 74.62 54.97
C ALA A 613 -57.84 73.76 55.31
N VAL A 614 -57.09 73.29 54.31
CA VAL A 614 -55.84 72.53 54.52
C VAL A 614 -54.76 73.42 55.15
N VAL A 615 -54.62 74.65 54.68
CA VAL A 615 -53.67 75.63 55.22
C VAL A 615 -53.97 75.98 56.68
N GLU A 616 -55.24 76.21 57.02
CA GLU A 616 -55.66 76.45 58.40
C GLU A 616 -55.34 75.23 59.27
N LEU A 617 -55.60 74.01 58.81
CA LEU A 617 -55.24 72.79 59.55
C LEU A 617 -53.73 72.69 59.80
N ILE A 618 -52.91 72.94 58.79
CA ILE A 618 -51.45 72.94 58.93
C ILE A 618 -51.01 74.03 59.90
N GLN A 619 -51.51 75.26 59.75
CA GLN A 619 -51.15 76.38 60.62
C GLN A 619 -51.51 76.11 62.09
N HIS A 620 -52.72 75.63 62.38
CA HIS A 620 -53.14 75.26 63.74
C HIS A 620 -52.28 74.12 64.29
N ALA A 621 -52.00 73.08 63.49
CA ALA A 621 -51.18 71.96 63.93
C ALA A 621 -49.74 72.37 64.27
N ILE A 622 -49.16 73.34 63.54
CA ILE A 622 -47.84 73.89 63.87
C ILE A 622 -47.89 74.77 65.12
N HIS A 623 -48.93 75.59 65.31
CA HIS A 623 -49.12 76.35 66.55
C HIS A 623 -49.22 75.44 67.78
N ASP A 624 -49.90 74.31 67.65
CA ASP A 624 -50.06 73.32 68.72
C ASP A 624 -48.75 72.63 69.14
N LEU A 625 -47.73 72.62 68.28
CA LEU A 625 -46.40 72.10 68.63
C LEU A 625 -45.70 72.96 69.70
N LYS A 626 -46.05 74.26 69.79
CA LYS A 626 -45.48 75.21 70.76
C LYS A 626 -43.95 75.20 70.82
N ILE A 627 -43.30 75.09 69.66
CA ILE A 627 -41.83 75.11 69.55
C ILE A 627 -41.34 76.52 69.90
N PRO A 628 -40.51 76.72 70.94
CA PRO A 628 -40.08 78.05 71.37
C PRO A 628 -39.25 78.78 70.30
N HIS A 629 -39.55 80.04 70.02
CA HIS A 629 -38.78 80.92 69.12
C HIS A 629 -38.62 82.32 69.73
N GLU A 630 -37.74 82.45 70.72
CA GLU A 630 -37.54 83.70 71.47
C GLU A 630 -37.02 84.86 70.59
N ALA A 631 -36.31 84.56 69.51
CA ALA A 631 -35.77 85.53 68.58
C ALA A 631 -36.78 85.99 67.50
N SER A 632 -37.97 85.39 67.46
CA SER A 632 -39.02 85.76 66.51
C SER A 632 -39.60 87.13 66.85
N LYS A 633 -39.89 87.92 65.82
CA LYS A 633 -40.52 89.23 65.95
C LYS A 633 -42.05 89.18 65.89
N VAL A 634 -42.63 87.97 65.78
CA VAL A 634 -44.06 87.74 65.51
C VAL A 634 -44.75 87.02 66.66
N SER A 635 -44.15 85.95 67.18
CA SER A 635 -44.72 85.10 68.22
C SER A 635 -43.59 84.49 69.06
N PRO A 636 -43.78 84.19 70.36
CA PRO A 636 -42.78 83.47 71.17
C PRO A 636 -42.56 82.02 70.72
N ASN A 637 -43.34 81.51 69.76
CA ASN A 637 -43.21 80.17 69.18
C ASN A 637 -42.95 80.24 67.66
N VAL A 638 -42.47 79.13 67.08
CA VAL A 638 -42.31 78.96 65.64
C VAL A 638 -43.67 79.10 64.94
N THR A 639 -43.71 79.96 63.93
CA THR A 639 -44.88 80.17 63.06
C THR A 639 -44.50 79.93 61.61
N ILE A 640 -45.50 79.76 60.76
CA ILE A 640 -45.31 79.56 59.32
C ILE A 640 -46.12 80.61 58.56
N SER A 641 -45.56 81.08 57.45
CA SER A 641 -46.29 81.86 56.46
C SER A 641 -46.63 80.96 55.27
N LEU A 642 -47.83 81.13 54.69
CA LEU A 642 -48.29 80.31 53.57
C LEU A 642 -48.79 81.15 52.38
N GLY A 643 -48.42 80.75 51.17
CA GLY A 643 -48.93 81.31 49.92
C GLY A 643 -49.79 80.29 49.19
N ILE A 644 -51.05 80.63 48.90
CA ILE A 644 -51.97 79.72 48.24
C ILE A 644 -52.23 80.20 46.81
N ALA A 645 -52.13 79.29 45.85
CA ALA A 645 -52.62 79.49 44.50
C ALA A 645 -53.56 78.34 44.12
N SER A 646 -54.72 78.68 43.55
CA SER A 646 -55.68 77.69 43.05
C SER A 646 -56.14 78.11 41.67
N ILE A 647 -56.12 77.17 40.73
CA ILE A 647 -56.49 77.41 39.34
C ILE A 647 -57.21 76.18 38.79
N ILE A 648 -58.01 76.38 37.74
CA ILE A 648 -58.43 75.29 36.86
C ILE A 648 -57.56 75.43 35.61
N PRO A 649 -56.49 74.62 35.46
CA PRO A 649 -55.52 74.79 34.38
C PRO A 649 -56.16 74.72 32.99
N THR A 650 -55.80 75.64 32.10
CA THR A 650 -56.12 75.57 30.66
C THR A 650 -54.87 75.33 29.82
N GLN A 651 -55.04 75.00 28.53
CA GLN A 651 -53.89 74.80 27.62
C GLN A 651 -53.08 76.08 27.34
N GLU A 652 -53.62 77.26 27.67
CA GLU A 652 -53.00 78.57 27.40
C GLU A 652 -52.17 79.09 28.59
N GLN A 653 -52.25 78.41 29.74
CA GLN A 653 -51.55 78.77 30.97
C GLN A 653 -50.32 77.88 31.17
N SER A 654 -49.32 78.38 31.90
CA SER A 654 -48.12 77.63 32.23
C SER A 654 -48.14 77.16 33.68
N LEU A 655 -47.50 76.01 33.95
CA LEU A 655 -47.34 75.50 35.31
C LEU A 655 -46.51 76.47 36.16
N GLU A 656 -45.52 77.11 35.56
CA GLU A 656 -44.67 78.12 36.18
C GLU A 656 -45.48 79.31 36.70
N ASP A 657 -46.58 79.68 36.04
CA ASP A 657 -47.48 80.74 36.51
C ASP A 657 -48.13 80.36 37.86
N LEU A 658 -48.56 79.11 38.03
CA LEU A 658 -49.15 78.63 39.28
C LEU A 658 -48.13 78.67 40.43
N ILE A 659 -46.89 78.26 40.17
CA ILE A 659 -45.78 78.33 41.13
C ILE A 659 -45.50 79.80 41.49
N ALA A 660 -45.39 80.69 40.49
CA ALA A 660 -45.10 82.10 40.70
C ALA A 660 -46.19 82.82 41.50
N ILE A 661 -47.47 82.48 41.28
CA ILE A 661 -48.59 83.03 42.07
C ILE A 661 -48.50 82.56 43.53
N ALA A 662 -48.23 81.27 43.77
CA ALA A 662 -48.13 80.74 45.12
C ALA A 662 -46.96 81.36 45.90
N ASP A 663 -45.79 81.48 45.25
CA ASP A 663 -44.59 82.10 45.84
C ASP A 663 -44.80 83.60 46.11
N LYS A 664 -45.38 84.35 45.16
CA LYS A 664 -45.73 85.76 45.35
C LYS A 664 -46.70 85.94 46.51
N ASN A 665 -47.67 85.05 46.66
CA ASN A 665 -48.61 85.07 47.77
C ASN A 665 -47.92 84.77 49.11
N LEU A 666 -46.97 83.83 49.15
CA LEU A 666 -46.15 83.58 50.33
C LEU A 666 -45.37 84.83 50.74
N TYR A 667 -44.77 85.53 49.77
CA TYR A 667 -44.07 86.78 50.03
C TYR A 667 -44.99 87.86 50.61
N GLN A 668 -46.24 87.97 50.12
CA GLN A 668 -47.23 88.90 50.67
C GLN A 668 -47.64 88.53 52.11
N ALA A 669 -47.81 87.25 52.42
CA ALA A 669 -48.06 86.79 53.79
C ALA A 669 -46.94 87.24 54.75
N LYS A 670 -45.68 87.09 54.32
CA LYS A 670 -44.50 87.55 55.08
C LYS A 670 -44.46 89.07 55.27
N GLN A 671 -44.87 89.86 54.27
CA GLN A 671 -44.89 91.33 54.37
C GLN A 671 -46.01 91.86 55.26
N GLN A 672 -47.17 91.21 55.27
CA GLN A 672 -48.33 91.66 56.04
C GLN A 672 -48.25 91.34 57.53
N GLY A 673 -47.11 90.83 58.00
CA GLY A 673 -46.86 90.57 59.41
C GLY A 673 -46.61 89.11 59.77
N ARG A 674 -46.42 88.21 58.78
CA ARG A 674 -46.14 86.78 58.99
C ARG A 674 -47.25 86.05 59.78
N ASP A 675 -47.04 84.77 60.07
CA ASP A 675 -48.01 83.88 60.74
C ASP A 675 -49.41 83.96 60.15
N ARG A 676 -49.50 83.85 58.83
CA ARG A 676 -50.75 83.93 58.08
C ARG A 676 -50.61 83.28 56.73
N PHE A 677 -51.74 83.06 56.09
CA PHE A 677 -51.79 82.77 54.67
C PHE A 677 -52.21 83.98 53.85
N TYR A 678 -51.87 83.97 52.56
CA TYR A 678 -52.36 84.94 51.59
C TYR A 678 -52.83 84.22 50.32
N CYS A 679 -53.97 84.67 49.77
CA CYS A 679 -54.64 84.04 48.63
C CYS A 679 -55.40 85.08 47.80
N TYR A 680 -54.70 86.07 47.24
CA TYR A 680 -55.33 87.02 46.31
C TYR A 680 -55.15 86.56 44.87
N ALA A 681 -56.26 86.49 44.12
CA ALA A 681 -56.24 86.16 42.70
C ALA A 681 -55.96 87.44 41.89
N SER A 682 -54.93 87.41 41.03
CA SER A 682 -54.74 88.40 39.97
C SER A 682 -55.56 88.04 38.74
#